data_AF-K1Y429-F1
#
_entry.id   AF-K1Y429-F1
#
_cell.length_a   1.000
_cell.length_b   1.000
_cell.length_c   1.000
_cell.angle_alpha   90.00
_cell.angle_beta   90.00
_cell.angle_gamma   90.00
#
_symmetry.space_group_name_H-M   'P 1'
#
loop_
_entity.id
_entity.type
_entity.pdbx_description
1 polymer ?
#
loop_
_entity_poly.entity_id
_entity_poly.type
_entity_poly.pdbx_seq_one_letter_code
_entity_poly.pdbx_strand_id
1 'polypeptide(L)'
;MAKKNHKVRNQRHKVASLGNLSPDALLEKGNLLLSQEKYQDAILTFKQLLKQDENPEIVHALLRAYLGRIESLAAKSMIKEAMAMLETVVHRWPDAGVEPLKLSLLLQAGSFTEAVRLYTQCGRQLAGDRLERLEALFGALLLAGTGGLRPEDFAEDSPVARHYPAALAACDAVFAGEEAKVQEALKQISFRSPYRDLRTLLTGFLQFPRDKEKACVFFGKIDKDSPYFHSAARYLATTDTPEIFLQKLNAAAKHERPQIRLRHGLNPAQFQALEDLSRSDGKPLGLLHLVRRHESCFQKKDRLKLLKNILPFCHDQVMTILHRNSDFNRLEQLRICALAAEKDNALTFAVDFWSDYLDKSGGWDSSRHKEIALVLRRQAKLKQRESHYYSTEEILDTMLESLKYDPDHAGTWLDASDFAKRNDLMARHYAIIRDAVAKLPENVDILVAAMKASGTKGAHKKAAGLAQRILAIDPINTSALDFLVESRLEHGRKLALQKKWALAEKELQSADTRVKAIRYRGRNRICLGMLLLLQGKEEGLPHIAAGRRENGLPLLSYVLTSLEAMLYKLPYSRIKVFDRELRQVAEEIPVDRTEFLRLITWLLTFPGRQWQMLKEVCKSLTNLFARTATLEWSRDEGLSICRALGQADLLAALAKFTLALQKKYPDNPEFRVWHLIATFSKKKNKQLPWKVQREIEDLLEKLEKKGCFDLADRLDELLEDDMDDDFPSYLDAIEDIFNNGPFGMPKILRDESKPQPKKKPKTGRQLNLFDDEIE
;
A
#
# COMPACT_ATOMS: atom_id res chain seq x y z
N MET A 1 57.93 -23.71 33.33
CA MET A 1 59.37 -23.38 33.40
C MET A 1 60.14 -23.68 32.09
N ALA A 2 59.76 -24.66 31.26
CA ALA A 2 60.47 -25.03 30.02
C ALA A 2 60.60 -23.93 28.94
N LYS A 3 59.55 -23.11 28.71
CA LYS A 3 59.59 -22.01 27.72
C LYS A 3 60.56 -20.87 28.09
N LYS A 4 60.86 -20.68 29.38
CA LYS A 4 61.76 -19.61 29.86
C LYS A 4 63.23 -19.97 29.56
N ASN A 5 63.61 -21.24 29.73
CA ASN A 5 64.97 -21.74 29.48
C ASN A 5 65.36 -21.75 27.99
N HIS A 6 64.40 -22.04 27.10
CA HIS A 6 64.66 -22.04 25.64
C HIS A 6 64.89 -20.62 25.08
N LYS A 7 64.23 -19.60 25.65
CA LYS A 7 64.35 -18.19 25.24
C LYS A 7 65.70 -17.58 25.65
N VAL A 8 66.21 -17.96 26.83
CA VAL A 8 67.53 -17.54 27.33
C VAL A 8 68.67 -18.16 26.52
N ARG A 9 68.56 -19.45 26.14
CA ARG A 9 69.56 -20.12 25.29
C ARG A 9 69.67 -19.51 23.89
N ASN A 10 68.53 -19.14 23.29
CA ASN A 10 68.50 -18.49 21.97
C ASN A 10 69.07 -17.05 21.98
N GLN A 11 68.85 -16.29 23.06
CA GLN A 11 69.46 -14.96 23.22
C GLN A 11 70.98 -15.03 23.39
N ARG A 12 71.50 -16.02 24.14
CA ARG A 12 72.96 -16.22 24.28
C ARG A 12 73.64 -16.56 22.95
N HIS A 13 73.03 -17.43 22.13
CA HIS A 13 73.53 -17.70 20.77
C HIS A 13 73.48 -16.47 19.85
N LYS A 14 72.41 -15.66 19.92
CA LYS A 14 72.32 -14.40 19.15
C LYS A 14 73.41 -13.41 19.56
N VAL A 15 73.65 -13.21 20.85
CA VAL A 15 74.69 -12.29 21.35
C VAL A 15 76.09 -12.78 20.95
N ALA A 16 76.35 -14.09 21.00
CA ALA A 16 77.61 -14.67 20.51
C ALA A 16 77.81 -14.45 19.00
N SER A 17 76.76 -14.58 18.18
CA SER A 17 76.84 -14.32 16.74
C SER A 17 77.05 -12.84 16.38
N LEU A 18 76.64 -11.93 17.26
CA LEU A 18 76.84 -10.48 17.10
C LEU A 18 78.25 -10.05 17.52
N GLY A 19 78.92 -10.80 18.40
CA GLY A 19 80.29 -10.50 18.85
C GLY A 19 81.37 -10.65 17.78
N ASN A 20 81.07 -11.34 16.67
CA ASN A 20 82.01 -11.60 15.57
C ASN A 20 81.89 -10.59 14.40
N LEU A 21 81.03 -9.59 14.51
CA LEU A 21 80.83 -8.57 13.48
C LEU A 21 81.68 -7.32 13.78
N SER A 22 82.14 -6.63 12.73
CA SER A 22 82.82 -5.34 12.86
C SER A 22 81.87 -4.25 13.38
N PRO A 23 82.39 -3.16 13.98
CA PRO A 23 81.58 -2.03 14.44
C PRO A 23 80.65 -1.45 13.35
N ASP A 24 81.16 -1.27 12.13
CA ASP A 24 80.37 -0.76 10.99
C ASP A 24 79.23 -1.70 10.60
N ALA A 25 79.50 -3.02 10.55
CA ALA A 25 78.49 -4.03 10.25
C ALA A 25 77.42 -4.14 11.35
N LEU A 26 77.79 -3.89 12.61
CA LEU A 26 76.85 -3.81 13.73
C LEU A 26 76.00 -2.54 13.67
N LEU A 27 76.56 -1.40 13.25
CA LEU A 27 75.84 -0.14 13.09
C LEU A 27 74.80 -0.23 11.96
N GLU A 28 75.20 -0.72 10.78
CA GLU A 28 74.29 -0.95 9.65
C GLU A 28 73.15 -1.92 10.00
N LYS A 29 73.50 -3.05 10.64
CA LYS A 29 72.52 -4.04 11.08
C LYS A 29 71.58 -3.51 12.15
N GLY A 30 72.09 -2.71 13.10
CA GLY A 30 71.29 -2.06 14.13
C GLY A 30 70.28 -1.08 13.53
N ASN A 31 70.73 -0.23 12.60
CA ASN A 31 69.88 0.74 11.89
C ASN A 31 68.82 0.05 11.01
N LEU A 32 69.18 -1.04 10.33
CA LEU A 32 68.23 -1.85 9.55
C LEU A 32 67.17 -2.51 10.45
N LEU A 33 67.57 -3.04 11.61
CA LEU A 33 66.62 -3.64 12.56
C LEU A 33 65.70 -2.58 13.18
N LEU A 34 66.21 -1.37 13.40
CA LEU A 34 65.44 -0.23 13.88
C LEU A 34 64.41 0.22 12.85
N SER A 35 64.77 0.31 11.56
CA SER A 35 63.83 0.67 10.49
C SER A 35 62.78 -0.41 10.20
N GLN A 36 63.09 -1.67 10.50
CA GLN A 36 62.13 -2.80 10.44
C GLN A 36 61.27 -2.97 11.71
N GLU A 37 61.33 -2.02 12.66
CA GLU A 37 60.60 -2.07 13.94
C GLU A 37 60.91 -3.33 14.79
N LYS A 38 62.04 -4.00 14.53
CA LYS A 38 62.53 -5.16 15.28
C LYS A 38 63.31 -4.71 16.51
N TYR A 39 62.67 -3.89 17.34
CA TYR A 39 63.31 -3.14 18.42
C TYR A 39 64.10 -4.00 19.42
N GLN A 40 63.62 -5.21 19.75
CA GLN A 40 64.33 -6.08 20.69
C GLN A 40 65.68 -6.57 20.14
N ASP A 41 65.75 -6.92 18.85
CA ASP A 41 66.99 -7.34 18.21
C ASP A 41 67.90 -6.13 17.93
N ALA A 42 67.33 -4.96 17.64
CA ALA A 42 68.07 -3.69 17.53
C ALA A 42 68.74 -3.29 18.85
N ILE A 43 68.03 -3.36 19.99
CA ILE A 43 68.58 -3.07 21.33
C ILE A 43 69.76 -4.00 21.64
N LEU A 44 69.67 -5.30 21.31
CA LEU A 44 70.77 -6.25 21.53
C LEU A 44 71.99 -5.92 20.66
N THR A 45 71.75 -5.52 19.41
CA THR A 45 72.80 -5.16 18.44
C THR A 45 73.54 -3.89 18.88
N PHE A 46 72.81 -2.82 19.22
CA PHE A 46 73.40 -1.56 19.69
C PHE A 46 74.10 -1.71 21.05
N LYS A 47 73.61 -2.57 21.96
CA LYS A 47 74.32 -2.87 23.22
C LYS A 47 75.64 -3.60 23.00
N GLN A 48 75.74 -4.41 21.94
CA GLN A 48 76.99 -5.10 21.60
C GLN A 48 77.96 -4.13 20.92
N LEU A 49 77.45 -3.25 20.06
CA LEU A 49 78.22 -2.18 19.43
C LEU A 49 78.80 -1.19 20.45
N LEU A 50 78.01 -0.80 21.46
CA LEU A 50 78.44 0.12 22.52
C LEU A 50 79.58 -0.44 23.40
N LYS A 51 79.86 -1.76 23.36
CA LYS A 51 81.02 -2.36 24.05
C LYS A 51 82.31 -2.27 23.24
N GLN A 52 82.22 -1.99 21.95
CA GLN A 52 83.35 -1.93 21.01
C GLN A 52 83.68 -0.48 20.65
N ASP A 53 82.67 0.39 20.60
CA ASP A 53 82.81 1.81 20.28
C ASP A 53 81.83 2.65 21.13
N GLU A 54 82.36 3.56 21.94
CA GLU A 54 81.58 4.47 22.79
C GLU A 54 81.31 5.79 22.07
N ASN A 55 80.56 5.75 20.98
CA ASN A 55 80.12 6.93 20.23
C ASN A 55 78.72 7.41 20.70
N PRO A 56 78.53 8.72 20.96
CA PRO A 56 77.22 9.33 21.26
C PRO A 56 76.09 8.95 20.29
N GLU A 57 76.38 8.78 18.99
CA GLU A 57 75.36 8.40 17.99
C GLU A 57 74.77 7.01 18.26
N ILE A 58 75.58 6.07 18.77
CA ILE A 58 75.15 4.71 19.13
C ILE A 58 74.21 4.77 20.35
N VAL A 59 74.50 5.67 21.30
CA VAL A 59 73.65 5.90 22.48
C VAL A 59 72.28 6.45 22.05
N HIS A 60 72.24 7.41 21.11
CA HIS A 60 70.99 7.92 20.56
C HIS A 60 70.20 6.85 19.79
N ALA A 61 70.86 6.02 18.98
CA ALA A 61 70.21 4.93 18.26
C ALA A 61 69.65 3.85 19.22
N LEU A 62 70.38 3.55 20.30
CA LEU A 62 69.93 2.65 21.35
C LEU A 62 68.71 3.22 22.09
N LEU A 63 68.71 4.50 22.42
CA LEU A 63 67.57 5.18 23.04
C LEU A 63 66.33 5.10 22.13
N ARG A 64 66.47 5.38 20.83
CA ARG A 64 65.37 5.23 19.84
C ARG A 64 64.81 3.80 19.80
N ALA A 65 65.68 2.80 19.86
CA ALA A 65 65.26 1.40 19.89
C ALA A 65 64.48 1.06 21.17
N TYR A 66 64.88 1.62 22.32
CA TYR A 66 64.15 1.48 23.57
C TYR A 66 62.77 2.16 23.53
N LEU A 67 62.69 3.40 23.06
CA LEU A 67 61.42 4.12 22.95
C LEU A 67 60.44 3.42 22.00
N GLY A 68 60.89 3.02 20.81
CA GLY A 68 60.04 2.26 19.87
C GLY A 68 59.59 0.91 20.44
N ARG A 69 60.41 0.25 21.28
CA ARG A 69 59.99 -0.96 21.98
C ARG A 69 58.88 -0.70 23.00
N ILE A 70 58.98 0.40 23.76
CA ILE A 70 57.99 0.81 24.75
C ILE A 70 56.65 1.07 24.05
N GLU A 71 56.65 1.82 22.95
CA GLU A 71 55.46 2.09 22.14
C GLU A 71 54.85 0.80 21.55
N SER A 72 55.69 -0.12 21.03
CA SER A 72 55.24 -1.43 20.53
C SER A 72 54.60 -2.31 21.61
N LEU A 73 55.08 -2.23 22.86
CA LEU A 73 54.47 -2.93 24.00
C LEU A 73 53.14 -2.28 24.40
N ALA A 74 53.09 -0.95 24.43
CA ALA A 74 51.87 -0.19 24.72
C ALA A 74 50.76 -0.49 23.71
N ALA A 75 51.08 -0.53 22.40
CA ALA A 75 50.15 -0.89 21.34
C ALA A 75 49.58 -2.31 21.48
N LYS A 76 50.29 -3.21 22.18
CA LYS A 76 49.84 -4.58 22.49
C LYS A 76 49.15 -4.68 23.86
N SER A 77 48.79 -3.56 24.46
CA SER A 77 48.18 -3.47 25.79
C SER A 77 49.05 -4.05 26.93
N MET A 78 50.36 -4.19 26.72
CA MET A 78 51.33 -4.64 27.73
C MET A 78 51.87 -3.45 28.52
N ILE A 79 50.97 -2.73 29.21
CA ILE A 79 51.27 -1.42 29.80
C ILE A 79 52.24 -1.51 30.98
N LYS A 80 52.16 -2.58 31.78
CA LYS A 80 53.07 -2.79 32.93
C LYS A 80 54.51 -3.02 32.47
N GLU A 81 54.68 -3.80 31.40
CA GLU A 81 55.98 -4.07 30.81
C GLU A 81 56.56 -2.85 30.09
N ALA A 82 55.71 -2.04 29.46
CA ALA A 82 56.09 -0.77 28.86
C ALA A 82 56.57 0.23 29.93
N MET A 83 55.84 0.36 31.05
CA MET A 83 56.21 1.22 32.19
C MET A 83 57.52 0.80 32.84
N ALA A 84 57.71 -0.50 33.12
CA ALA A 84 58.96 -1.01 33.71
C ALA A 84 60.17 -0.74 32.79
N MET A 85 59.98 -0.85 31.47
CA MET A 85 61.03 -0.53 30.50
C MET A 85 61.31 0.97 30.44
N LEU A 86 60.28 1.81 30.55
CA LEU A 86 60.41 3.25 30.59
C LEU A 86 61.16 3.74 31.85
N GLU A 87 60.88 3.17 33.03
CA GLU A 87 61.62 3.47 34.26
C GLU A 87 63.12 3.19 34.10
N THR A 88 63.45 2.10 33.40
CA THR A 88 64.85 1.76 33.08
C THR A 88 65.48 2.82 32.16
N VAL A 89 64.73 3.38 31.22
CA VAL A 89 65.18 4.46 30.33
C VAL A 89 65.38 5.75 31.11
N VAL A 90 64.43 6.15 31.94
CA VAL A 90 64.52 7.37 32.78
C VAL A 90 65.70 7.30 33.74
N HIS A 91 65.93 6.15 34.36
CA HIS A 91 67.07 5.97 35.27
C HIS A 91 68.42 6.08 34.55
N ARG A 92 68.50 5.58 33.32
CA ARG A 92 69.74 5.53 32.54
C ARG A 92 69.99 6.81 31.73
N TRP A 93 68.94 7.50 31.33
CA TRP A 93 68.97 8.75 30.56
C TRP A 93 67.89 9.70 31.09
N PRO A 94 68.18 10.46 32.17
CA PRO A 94 67.23 11.38 32.78
C PRO A 94 66.72 12.46 31.81
N ASP A 95 67.56 12.91 30.89
CA ASP A 95 67.24 13.97 29.91
C ASP A 95 66.65 13.44 28.59
N ALA A 96 66.14 12.20 28.57
CA ALA A 96 65.64 11.56 27.35
C ALA A 96 64.31 12.13 26.81
N GLY A 97 63.71 13.13 27.46
CA GLY A 97 62.48 13.79 26.99
C GLY A 97 61.27 12.86 26.91
N VAL A 98 61.17 11.90 27.84
CA VAL A 98 60.17 10.81 27.78
C VAL A 98 58.86 11.13 28.50
N GLU A 99 58.71 12.35 29.01
CA GLU A 99 57.55 12.82 29.76
C GLU A 99 56.24 12.65 28.97
N PRO A 100 56.15 12.96 27.65
CA PRO A 100 54.94 12.73 26.88
C PRO A 100 54.56 11.24 26.75
N LEU A 101 55.57 10.37 26.62
CA LEU A 101 55.38 8.92 26.53
C LEU A 101 54.95 8.35 27.89
N LYS A 102 55.58 8.82 28.98
CA LYS A 102 55.21 8.48 30.36
C LYS A 102 53.76 8.87 30.66
N LEU A 103 53.36 10.07 30.27
CA LEU A 103 51.99 10.55 30.44
C LEU A 103 50.97 9.66 29.74
N SER A 104 51.26 9.28 28.49
CA SER A 104 50.39 8.40 27.69
C SER A 104 50.23 7.02 28.34
N LEU A 105 51.31 6.45 28.89
CA LEU A 105 51.27 5.16 29.57
C LEU A 105 50.55 5.20 30.91
N LEU A 106 50.70 6.28 31.69
CA LEU A 106 49.98 6.47 32.95
C LEU A 106 48.46 6.55 32.73
N LEU A 107 48.03 7.24 31.67
CA LEU A 107 46.63 7.30 31.27
C LEU A 107 46.09 5.92 30.85
N GLN A 108 46.86 5.14 30.08
CA GLN A 108 46.49 3.77 29.68
C GLN A 108 46.48 2.79 30.86
N ALA A 109 47.32 3.03 31.88
CA ALA A 109 47.38 2.23 33.10
C ALA A 109 46.25 2.55 34.10
N GLY A 110 45.52 3.65 33.91
CA GLY A 110 44.54 4.15 34.86
C GLY A 110 45.14 4.88 36.07
N SER A 111 46.44 5.21 36.03
CA SER A 111 47.14 5.94 37.10
C SER A 111 46.95 7.46 36.95
N PHE A 112 45.71 7.91 37.04
CA PHE A 112 45.32 9.27 36.66
C PHE A 112 45.91 10.36 37.57
N THR A 113 46.00 10.14 38.88
CA THR A 113 46.60 11.11 39.83
C THR A 113 48.08 11.35 39.52
N GLU A 114 48.82 10.31 39.16
CA GLU A 114 50.22 10.44 38.75
C GLU A 114 50.36 11.14 37.40
N ALA A 115 49.42 10.86 36.47
CA ALA A 115 49.36 11.54 35.18
C ALA A 115 49.13 13.05 35.36
N VAL A 116 48.24 13.47 36.27
CA VAL A 116 47.99 14.89 36.58
C VAL A 116 49.23 15.54 37.17
N ARG A 117 49.91 14.89 38.13
CA ARG A 117 51.17 15.43 38.70
C ARG A 117 52.24 15.66 37.63
N LEU A 118 52.41 14.69 36.72
CA LEU A 118 53.36 14.82 35.62
C LEU A 118 52.94 15.93 34.65
N TYR A 119 51.65 16.01 34.31
CA TYR A 119 51.09 17.08 33.49
C TYR A 119 51.34 18.46 34.11
N THR A 120 51.17 18.65 35.42
CA THR A 120 51.43 19.93 36.09
C THR A 120 52.91 20.32 36.00
N GLN A 121 53.83 19.35 35.95
CA GLN A 121 55.27 19.60 35.83
C GLN A 121 55.71 19.90 34.39
N CYS A 122 55.17 19.20 33.39
CA CYS A 122 55.65 19.28 32.00
C CYS A 122 54.66 19.91 31.00
N GLY A 123 53.46 20.31 31.45
CA GLY A 123 52.36 20.74 30.58
C GLY A 123 52.71 21.92 29.66
N ARG A 124 53.56 22.85 30.13
CA ARG A 124 54.04 24.00 29.34
C ARG A 124 54.96 23.63 28.18
N GLN A 125 55.48 22.39 28.16
CA GLN A 125 56.37 21.87 27.12
C GLN A 125 55.62 21.05 26.06
N LEU A 126 54.31 20.81 26.25
CA LEU A 126 53.48 20.07 25.30
C LEU A 126 53.01 20.99 24.17
N ALA A 127 52.92 20.44 22.95
CA ALA A 127 52.32 21.12 21.81
C ALA A 127 50.82 21.43 22.07
N GLY A 128 50.33 22.56 21.55
CA GLY A 128 48.97 23.06 21.80
C GLY A 128 47.85 22.04 21.59
N ASP A 129 47.82 21.34 20.46
CA ASP A 129 46.77 20.35 20.15
C ASP A 129 46.78 19.15 21.11
N ARG A 130 47.98 18.72 21.55
CA ARG A 130 48.11 17.62 22.52
C ARG A 130 47.67 18.06 23.90
N LEU A 131 48.01 19.29 24.28
CA LEU A 131 47.58 19.90 25.52
C LEU A 131 46.06 19.98 25.60
N GLU A 132 45.40 20.50 24.56
CA GLU A 132 43.94 20.59 24.50
C GLU A 132 43.25 19.23 24.65
N ARG A 133 43.76 18.18 23.97
CA ARG A 133 43.21 16.82 24.06
C ARG A 133 43.35 16.22 25.46
N LEU A 134 44.50 16.43 26.09
CA LEU A 134 44.76 15.95 27.46
C LEU A 134 43.87 16.65 28.48
N GLU A 135 43.73 17.97 28.35
CA GLU A 135 42.84 18.75 29.23
C GLU A 135 41.38 18.33 29.08
N ALA A 136 40.91 18.07 27.84
CA ALA A 136 39.57 17.57 27.61
C ALA A 136 39.35 16.19 28.25
N LEU A 137 40.35 15.29 28.17
CA LEU A 137 40.31 13.98 28.82
C LEU A 137 40.27 14.09 30.35
N PHE A 138 41.13 14.92 30.94
CA PHE A 138 41.12 15.16 32.38
C PHE A 138 39.81 15.75 32.87
N GLY A 139 39.23 16.71 32.13
CA GLY A 139 37.91 17.25 32.42
C GLY A 139 36.81 16.17 32.39
N ALA A 140 36.84 15.29 31.38
CA ALA A 140 35.89 14.18 31.31
C ALA A 140 36.04 13.19 32.47
N LEU A 141 37.27 12.87 32.88
CA LEU A 141 37.55 11.99 34.02
C LEU A 141 37.09 12.61 35.35
N LEU A 142 37.33 13.91 35.55
CA LEU A 142 36.85 14.65 36.72
C LEU A 142 35.32 14.63 36.83
N LEU A 143 34.61 14.87 35.72
CA LEU A 143 33.15 14.81 35.70
C LEU A 143 32.61 13.39 35.93
N ALA A 144 33.34 12.37 35.48
CA ALA A 144 32.97 10.98 35.70
C ALA A 144 33.29 10.48 37.13
N GLY A 145 34.04 11.25 37.93
CA GLY A 145 34.49 10.84 39.27
C GLY A 145 35.41 9.62 39.24
N THR A 146 36.09 9.35 38.12
CA THR A 146 36.92 8.15 37.94
C THR A 146 38.33 8.36 38.46
N GLY A 147 38.91 7.31 39.05
CA GLY A 147 40.32 7.32 39.45
C GLY A 147 40.66 8.18 40.67
N GLY A 148 39.65 8.65 41.42
CA GLY A 148 39.87 9.45 42.63
C GLY A 148 40.38 10.87 42.38
N LEU A 149 40.38 11.33 41.12
CA LEU A 149 40.75 12.69 40.74
C LEU A 149 39.81 13.71 41.38
N ARG A 150 40.39 14.81 41.85
CA ARG A 150 39.66 15.95 42.38
C ARG A 150 40.10 17.25 41.70
N PRO A 151 39.25 18.30 41.69
CA PRO A 151 39.63 19.60 41.14
C PRO A 151 40.91 20.16 41.78
N GLU A 152 41.14 19.86 43.06
CA GLU A 152 42.31 20.30 43.83
C GLU A 152 43.64 19.65 43.37
N ASP A 153 43.60 18.60 42.55
CA ASP A 153 44.80 17.98 41.99
C ASP A 153 45.44 18.83 40.87
N PHE A 154 44.72 19.83 40.36
CA PHE A 154 45.15 20.75 39.31
C PHE A 154 45.49 22.13 39.90
N ALA A 155 46.36 22.88 39.21
CA ALA A 155 46.61 24.27 39.58
C ALA A 155 45.34 25.13 39.43
N GLU A 156 45.13 26.11 40.32
CA GLU A 156 43.92 26.96 40.34
C GLU A 156 43.69 27.72 39.02
N ASP A 157 44.76 28.06 38.31
CA ASP A 157 44.73 28.74 37.02
C ASP A 157 44.52 27.79 35.82
N SER A 158 44.53 26.48 36.04
CA SER A 158 44.30 25.48 35.00
C SER A 158 42.89 25.62 34.41
N PRO A 159 42.74 25.63 33.07
CA PRO A 159 41.44 25.64 32.42
C PRO A 159 40.54 24.46 32.83
N VAL A 160 41.14 23.32 33.21
CA VAL A 160 40.43 22.12 33.65
C VAL A 160 39.75 22.35 35.00
N ALA A 161 40.44 22.93 35.98
CA ALA A 161 39.88 23.24 37.30
C ALA A 161 38.96 24.46 37.25
N ARG A 162 39.39 25.53 36.58
CA ARG A 162 38.64 26.80 36.50
C ARG A 162 37.24 26.63 35.89
N HIS A 163 37.11 25.82 34.85
CA HIS A 163 35.82 25.62 34.17
C HIS A 163 35.03 24.42 34.72
N TYR A 164 35.58 23.65 35.66
CA TYR A 164 34.91 22.48 36.24
C TYR A 164 33.57 22.81 36.93
N PRO A 165 33.43 23.86 37.76
CA PRO A 165 32.14 24.17 38.41
C PRO A 165 31.02 24.46 37.41
N ALA A 166 31.32 25.16 36.31
CA ALA A 166 30.36 25.44 35.25
C ALA A 166 29.96 24.17 34.48
N ALA A 167 30.92 23.28 34.21
CA ALA A 167 30.66 22.00 33.55
C ALA A 167 29.80 21.08 34.44
N LEU A 168 30.09 21.01 35.73
CA LEU A 168 29.32 20.24 36.70
C LEU A 168 27.89 20.78 36.83
N ALA A 169 27.72 22.10 37.01
CA ALA A 169 26.42 22.75 37.07
C ALA A 169 25.58 22.52 35.80
N ALA A 170 26.21 22.50 34.62
CA ALA A 170 25.53 22.19 33.37
C ALA A 170 25.03 20.74 33.32
N CYS A 171 25.84 19.77 33.78
CA CYS A 171 25.43 18.38 33.89
C CYS A 171 24.26 18.22 34.88
N ASP A 172 24.39 18.79 36.08
CA ASP A 172 23.35 18.70 37.12
C ASP A 172 22.02 19.30 36.67
N ALA A 173 22.05 20.47 36.01
CA ALA A 173 20.87 21.11 35.47
C ALA A 173 20.20 20.29 34.35
N VAL A 174 20.98 19.56 33.53
CA VAL A 174 20.43 18.65 32.51
C VAL A 174 19.74 17.46 33.18
N PHE A 175 20.33 16.88 34.22
CA PHE A 175 19.72 15.77 34.96
C PHE A 175 18.47 16.20 35.75
N ALA A 176 18.43 17.44 36.23
CA ALA A 176 17.27 18.03 36.90
C ALA A 176 16.15 18.49 35.94
N GLY A 177 16.41 18.52 34.63
CA GLY A 177 15.44 18.99 33.63
C GLY A 177 15.21 20.51 33.62
N GLU A 178 16.12 21.29 34.20
CA GLU A 178 15.97 22.75 34.37
C GLU A 178 16.61 23.51 33.19
N GLU A 179 15.92 23.55 32.04
CA GLU A 179 16.47 24.08 30.78
C GLU A 179 17.08 25.49 30.89
N ALA A 180 16.46 26.40 31.67
CA ALA A 180 16.96 27.75 31.87
C ALA A 180 18.32 27.77 32.59
N LYS A 181 18.51 26.89 33.58
CA LYS A 181 19.78 26.77 34.31
C LYS A 181 20.85 26.08 33.45
N VAL A 182 20.46 25.13 32.59
CA VAL A 182 21.38 24.53 31.62
C VAL A 182 21.92 25.60 30.68
N GLN A 183 21.05 26.42 30.07
CA GLN A 183 21.49 27.48 29.15
C GLN A 183 22.41 28.49 29.82
N GLU A 184 22.13 28.86 31.07
CA GLU A 184 22.98 29.78 31.82
C GLU A 184 24.35 29.17 32.16
N ALA A 185 24.39 27.91 32.60
CA ALA A 185 25.63 27.18 32.85
C ALA A 185 26.47 26.97 31.58
N LEU A 186 25.82 26.65 30.44
CA LEU A 186 26.50 26.47 29.16
C LEU A 186 27.13 27.75 28.60
N LYS A 187 26.58 28.94 28.90
CA LYS A 187 27.19 30.24 28.51
C LYS A 187 28.55 30.45 29.18
N GLN A 188 28.74 29.92 30.38
CA GLN A 188 29.99 30.04 31.14
C GLN A 188 31.10 29.14 30.57
N ILE A 189 30.78 28.18 29.69
CA ILE A 189 31.75 27.30 29.02
C ILE A 189 32.15 27.92 27.67
N SER A 190 33.31 28.57 27.61
CA SER A 190 33.83 29.20 26.39
C SER A 190 34.32 28.17 25.35
N PHE A 191 34.51 28.61 24.09
CA PHE A 191 35.04 27.75 23.01
C PHE A 191 36.49 27.26 23.26
N ARG A 192 37.24 27.97 24.10
CA ARG A 192 38.61 27.58 24.51
C ARG A 192 38.62 26.70 25.75
N SER A 193 37.45 26.29 26.25
CA SER A 193 37.35 25.43 27.43
C SER A 193 37.67 23.97 27.09
N PRO A 194 38.32 23.21 27.99
CA PRO A 194 38.43 21.75 27.90
C PRO A 194 37.08 21.02 27.84
N TYR A 195 36.00 21.70 28.26
CA TYR A 195 34.63 21.19 28.26
C TYR A 195 33.81 21.66 27.03
N ARG A 196 34.44 22.20 25.97
CA ARG A 196 33.72 22.69 24.78
C ARG A 196 32.86 21.62 24.09
N ASP A 197 33.37 20.39 24.03
CA ASP A 197 32.65 19.27 23.43
C ASP A 197 31.53 18.74 24.33
N LEU A 198 31.71 18.83 25.66
CA LEU A 198 30.62 18.60 26.61
C LEU A 198 29.48 19.60 26.39
N ARG A 199 29.79 20.89 26.21
CA ARG A 199 28.77 21.90 25.88
C ARG A 199 28.01 21.51 24.60
N THR A 200 28.71 21.07 23.56
CA THR A 200 28.10 20.60 22.31
C THR A 200 27.22 19.37 22.54
N LEU A 201 27.69 18.40 23.34
CA LEU A 201 26.96 17.19 23.71
C LEU A 201 25.66 17.51 24.46
N LEU A 202 25.74 18.33 25.52
CA LEU A 202 24.59 18.71 26.33
C LEU A 202 23.58 19.55 25.54
N THR A 203 24.05 20.43 24.65
CA THR A 203 23.17 21.17 23.72
C THR A 203 22.41 20.22 22.80
N GLY A 204 23.08 19.19 22.28
CA GLY A 204 22.44 18.14 21.49
C GLY A 204 21.38 17.38 22.31
N PHE A 205 21.66 17.04 23.58
CA PHE A 205 20.70 16.37 24.46
C PHE A 205 19.45 17.19 24.74
N LEU A 206 19.57 18.50 24.95
CA LEU A 206 18.40 19.39 25.10
C LEU A 206 17.52 19.41 23.84
N GLN A 207 18.14 19.36 22.66
CA GLN A 207 17.41 19.43 21.40
C GLN A 207 16.76 18.09 21.00
N PHE A 208 17.34 16.96 21.43
CA PHE A 208 16.97 15.63 20.96
C PHE A 208 15.48 15.25 21.13
N PRO A 209 14.79 15.57 22.24
CA PRO A 209 13.35 15.31 22.38
C PRO A 209 12.47 16.14 21.44
N ARG A 210 12.95 17.30 21.00
CA ARG A 210 12.20 18.27 20.19
C ARG A 210 12.47 18.11 18.69
N ASP A 211 13.71 17.86 18.32
CA ASP A 211 14.17 17.79 16.94
C ASP A 211 15.42 16.90 16.84
N LYS A 212 15.22 15.65 16.42
CA LYS A 212 16.29 14.64 16.34
C LYS A 212 17.34 15.01 15.29
N GLU A 213 16.95 15.61 14.18
CA GLU A 213 17.88 15.98 13.11
C GLU A 213 18.81 17.12 13.55
N LYS A 214 18.26 18.17 14.17
CA LYS A 214 19.09 19.25 14.72
C LYS A 214 20.00 18.77 15.84
N ALA A 215 19.54 17.86 16.69
CA ALA A 215 20.38 17.25 17.72
C ALA A 215 21.55 16.47 17.10
N CYS A 216 21.31 15.70 16.03
CA CYS A 216 22.36 14.99 15.28
C CYS A 216 23.40 15.94 14.68
N VAL A 217 23.01 17.14 14.23
CA VAL A 217 23.96 18.16 13.76
C VAL A 217 24.91 18.60 14.89
N PHE A 218 24.44 18.69 16.15
CA PHE A 218 25.31 18.97 17.29
C PHE A 218 26.23 17.78 17.60
N PHE A 219 25.69 16.56 17.65
CA PHE A 219 26.50 15.35 17.90
C PHE A 219 27.59 15.14 16.85
N GLY A 220 27.32 15.46 15.57
CA GLY A 220 28.27 15.34 14.47
C GLY A 220 29.43 16.36 14.50
N LYS A 221 29.34 17.42 15.31
CA LYS A 221 30.42 18.42 15.46
C LYS A 221 31.50 17.99 16.46
N ILE A 222 31.25 16.95 17.25
CA ILE A 222 32.21 16.45 18.25
C ILE A 222 33.26 15.60 17.53
N ASP A 223 34.53 15.95 17.72
CA ASP A 223 35.66 15.25 17.10
C ASP A 223 35.75 13.78 17.58
N LYS A 224 36.17 12.85 16.71
CA LYS A 224 36.26 11.41 17.03
C LYS A 224 37.27 11.10 18.14
N ASP A 225 38.29 11.94 18.29
CA ASP A 225 39.32 11.81 19.32
C ASP A 225 38.88 12.44 20.66
N SER A 226 37.71 13.10 20.70
CA SER A 226 37.15 13.69 21.91
C SER A 226 36.66 12.62 22.89
N PRO A 227 36.91 12.76 24.21
CA PRO A 227 36.37 11.82 25.20
C PRO A 227 34.83 11.80 25.25
N TYR A 228 34.17 12.85 24.75
CA TYR A 228 32.72 12.97 24.71
C TYR A 228 32.09 12.31 23.46
N PHE A 229 32.89 11.94 22.46
CA PHE A 229 32.41 11.42 21.18
C PHE A 229 31.61 10.13 21.33
N HIS A 230 32.07 9.20 22.17
CA HIS A 230 31.38 7.92 22.35
C HIS A 230 29.96 8.09 22.88
N SER A 231 29.71 9.10 23.71
CA SER A 231 28.37 9.44 24.19
C SER A 231 27.50 10.00 23.07
N ALA A 232 28.02 10.90 22.23
CA ALA A 232 27.33 11.44 21.06
C ALA A 232 27.05 10.40 19.97
N ALA A 233 28.00 9.50 19.70
CA ALA A 233 27.92 8.50 18.64
C ALA A 233 26.72 7.54 18.80
N ARG A 234 26.25 7.31 20.04
CA ARG A 234 25.06 6.49 20.31
C ARG A 234 23.80 7.08 19.70
N TYR A 235 23.74 8.41 19.59
CA TYR A 235 22.60 9.13 19.05
C TYR A 235 22.73 9.37 17.55
N LEU A 236 23.96 9.43 17.01
CA LEU A 236 24.20 9.45 15.57
C LEU A 236 23.76 8.15 14.87
N ALA A 237 23.81 7.01 15.57
CA ALA A 237 23.39 5.71 15.04
C ALA A 237 21.86 5.49 15.05
N THR A 238 21.07 6.40 15.63
CA THR A 238 19.60 6.26 15.76
C THR A 238 18.79 6.81 14.58
N THR A 239 19.43 7.25 13.50
CA THR A 239 18.74 7.66 12.27
C THR A 239 18.49 6.52 11.29
N ASP A 240 19.12 5.36 11.49
CA ASP A 240 18.85 4.18 10.67
C ASP A 240 17.46 3.62 10.98
N THR A 241 16.69 3.29 9.95
CA THR A 241 15.49 2.47 10.13
C THR A 241 15.89 1.05 10.61
N PRO A 242 15.00 0.31 11.28
CA PRO A 242 15.29 -1.07 11.71
C PRO A 242 15.81 -1.96 10.58
N GLU A 243 15.31 -1.78 9.35
CA GLU A 243 15.73 -2.52 8.16
C GLU A 243 17.18 -2.19 7.77
N ILE A 244 17.53 -0.90 7.75
CA ILE A 244 18.90 -0.44 7.44
C ILE A 244 19.88 -0.95 8.49
N PHE A 245 19.48 -0.92 9.77
CA PHE A 245 20.29 -1.46 10.85
C PHE A 245 20.57 -2.96 10.68
N LEU A 246 19.53 -3.76 10.36
CA LEU A 246 19.70 -5.20 10.14
C LEU A 246 20.58 -5.50 8.91
N GLN A 247 20.46 -4.73 7.83
CA GLN A 247 21.32 -4.86 6.65
C GLN A 247 22.79 -4.56 7.00
N LYS A 248 23.05 -3.47 7.72
CA LYS A 248 24.39 -3.12 8.21
C LYS A 248 24.96 -4.19 9.13
N LEU A 249 24.14 -4.73 10.04
CA LEU A 249 24.55 -5.80 10.95
C LEU A 249 24.91 -7.09 10.19
N ASN A 250 24.15 -7.42 9.15
CA ASN A 250 24.43 -8.59 8.31
C ASN A 250 25.73 -8.41 7.50
N ALA A 251 25.98 -7.20 6.99
CA ALA A 251 27.21 -6.86 6.25
C ALA A 251 28.45 -6.68 7.13
N ALA A 252 28.28 -6.37 8.43
CA ALA A 252 29.37 -6.09 9.35
C ALA A 252 30.27 -7.31 9.60
N ALA A 253 31.58 -7.09 9.56
CA ALA A 253 32.57 -8.11 9.83
C ALA A 253 32.54 -8.53 11.32
N LYS A 254 32.91 -9.78 11.63
CA LYS A 254 32.81 -10.35 12.99
C LYS A 254 33.53 -9.52 14.07
N HIS A 255 34.61 -8.83 13.71
CA HIS A 255 35.38 -7.99 14.62
C HIS A 255 34.72 -6.63 14.93
N GLU A 256 33.78 -6.16 14.10
CA GLU A 256 33.08 -4.88 14.27
C GLU A 256 31.82 -5.02 15.13
N ARG A 257 31.26 -6.23 15.20
CA ARG A 257 30.00 -6.52 15.92
C ARG A 257 30.03 -6.21 17.42
N PRO A 258 31.12 -6.46 18.17
CA PRO A 258 31.21 -6.01 19.57
C PRO A 258 31.05 -4.50 19.72
N GLN A 259 31.58 -3.71 18.77
CA GLN A 259 31.45 -2.26 18.79
C GLN A 259 30.03 -1.82 18.45
N ILE A 260 29.37 -2.47 17.48
CA ILE A 260 27.95 -2.21 17.16
C ILE A 260 27.08 -2.48 18.40
N ARG A 261 27.26 -3.63 19.06
CA ARG A 261 26.53 -3.98 20.29
C ARG A 261 26.66 -2.91 21.38
N LEU A 262 27.89 -2.44 21.63
CA LEU A 262 28.17 -1.42 22.64
C LEU A 262 27.56 -0.06 22.28
N ARG A 263 27.66 0.36 21.01
CA ARG A 263 27.07 1.64 20.52
C ARG A 263 25.56 1.69 20.77
N HIS A 264 24.85 0.59 20.51
CA HIS A 264 23.40 0.51 20.66
C HIS A 264 22.94 0.10 22.08
N GLY A 265 23.86 -0.14 23.03
CA GLY A 265 23.50 -0.49 24.41
C GLY A 265 22.77 -1.83 24.55
N LEU A 266 22.97 -2.76 23.62
CA LEU A 266 22.26 -4.03 23.57
C LEU A 266 22.92 -5.07 24.48
N ASN A 267 22.12 -5.81 25.24
CA ASN A 267 22.65 -6.94 26.01
C ASN A 267 23.04 -8.10 25.07
N PRO A 268 23.86 -9.08 25.54
CA PRO A 268 24.30 -10.19 24.69
C PRO A 268 23.17 -10.98 24.03
N ALA A 269 22.07 -11.24 24.75
CA ALA A 269 20.93 -12.02 24.24
C ALA A 269 20.14 -11.25 23.17
N GLN A 270 19.89 -9.95 23.38
CA GLN A 270 19.23 -9.07 22.41
C GLN A 270 20.06 -8.93 21.14
N PHE A 271 21.38 -8.77 21.29
CA PHE A 271 22.27 -8.67 20.14
C PHE A 271 22.32 -9.98 19.34
N GLN A 272 22.36 -11.13 20.02
CA GLN A 272 22.28 -12.44 19.35
C GLN A 272 20.95 -12.63 18.62
N ALA A 273 19.83 -12.18 19.20
CA ALA A 273 18.52 -12.24 18.55
C ALA A 273 18.48 -11.40 17.27
N LEU A 274 19.11 -10.21 17.28
CA LEU A 274 19.21 -9.34 16.11
C LEU A 274 20.18 -9.90 15.05
N GLU A 275 21.26 -10.56 15.45
CA GLU A 275 22.16 -11.25 14.52
C GLU A 275 21.49 -12.45 13.85
N ASP A 276 20.67 -13.21 14.58
CA ASP A 276 19.90 -14.30 14.02
C ASP A 276 18.81 -13.75 13.08
N LEU A 277 18.18 -12.63 13.44
CA LEU A 277 17.15 -11.98 12.62
C LEU A 277 17.76 -11.40 11.34
N SER A 278 18.94 -10.78 11.41
CA SER A 278 19.60 -10.19 10.24
C SER A 278 20.01 -11.23 9.19
N ARG A 279 20.11 -12.51 9.58
CA ARG A 279 20.39 -13.65 8.68
C ARG A 279 19.13 -14.40 8.27
N SER A 280 17.98 -14.07 8.84
CA SER A 280 16.72 -14.73 8.50
C SER A 280 16.32 -14.39 7.07
N ASP A 281 15.79 -15.38 6.35
CA ASP A 281 15.15 -15.20 5.05
C ASP A 281 13.73 -14.62 5.17
N GLY A 282 13.29 -14.29 6.39
CA GLY A 282 11.98 -13.74 6.68
C GLY A 282 10.84 -14.75 6.56
N LYS A 283 11.13 -16.04 6.35
CA LYS A 283 10.07 -17.05 6.21
C LYS A 283 9.34 -17.26 7.53
N PRO A 284 8.02 -17.47 7.52
CA PRO A 284 7.18 -17.57 8.71
C PRO A 284 7.67 -18.58 9.75
N LEU A 285 8.03 -19.80 9.33
CA LEU A 285 8.56 -20.83 10.23
C LEU A 285 9.91 -20.44 10.83
N GLY A 286 10.80 -19.83 10.03
CA GLY A 286 12.07 -19.31 10.50
C GLY A 286 11.90 -18.24 11.57
N LEU A 287 10.96 -17.31 11.36
CA LEU A 287 10.61 -16.27 12.33
C LEU A 287 9.98 -16.86 13.60
N LEU A 288 9.11 -17.88 13.48
CA LEU A 288 8.54 -18.57 14.63
C LEU A 288 9.64 -19.24 15.48
N HIS A 289 10.58 -19.95 14.86
CA HIS A 289 11.70 -20.56 15.55
C HIS A 289 12.61 -19.53 16.21
N LEU A 290 12.82 -18.38 15.56
CA LEU A 290 13.58 -17.27 16.11
C LEU A 290 12.92 -16.71 17.37
N VAL A 291 11.61 -16.43 17.33
CA VAL A 291 10.85 -15.94 18.50
C VAL A 291 10.90 -16.94 19.66
N ARG A 292 10.80 -18.24 19.38
CA ARG A 292 10.92 -19.30 20.41
C ARG A 292 12.33 -19.39 20.99
N ARG A 293 13.37 -19.32 20.15
CA ARG A 293 14.77 -19.39 20.58
C ARG A 293 15.14 -18.21 21.49
N HIS A 294 14.63 -17.02 21.18
CA HIS A 294 14.94 -15.79 21.88
C HIS A 294 13.78 -15.31 22.76
N GLU A 295 13.03 -16.23 23.36
CA GLU A 295 11.81 -15.94 24.13
C GLU A 295 12.05 -14.90 25.24
N SER A 296 13.21 -14.95 25.92
CA SER A 296 13.61 -14.02 26.97
C SER A 296 13.78 -12.56 26.50
N CYS A 297 13.89 -12.32 25.20
CA CYS A 297 14.04 -10.99 24.62
C CYS A 297 12.69 -10.27 24.44
N PHE A 298 11.56 -10.94 24.66
CA PHE A 298 10.23 -10.38 24.44
C PHE A 298 9.42 -10.34 25.73
N GLN A 299 8.62 -9.29 25.92
CA GLN A 299 7.54 -9.32 26.90
C GLN A 299 6.46 -10.30 26.43
N LYS A 300 5.77 -10.97 27.37
CA LYS A 300 4.73 -11.97 27.04
C LYS A 300 3.68 -11.42 26.06
N LYS A 301 3.22 -10.17 26.27
CA LYS A 301 2.23 -9.50 25.41
C LYS A 301 2.74 -9.32 23.97
N ASP A 302 3.96 -8.84 23.81
CA ASP A 302 4.55 -8.58 22.49
C ASP A 302 4.86 -9.87 21.74
N ARG A 303 5.33 -10.89 22.47
CA ARG A 303 5.52 -12.24 21.93
C ARG A 303 4.21 -12.78 21.36
N LEU A 304 3.12 -12.74 22.12
CA LEU A 304 1.83 -13.24 21.66
C LEU A 304 1.31 -12.46 20.46
N LYS A 305 1.53 -11.14 20.42
CA LYS A 305 1.18 -10.32 19.25
C LYS A 305 1.97 -10.75 18.00
N LEU A 306 3.28 -10.99 18.13
CA LEU A 306 4.12 -11.50 17.04
C LEU A 306 3.64 -12.87 16.57
N LEU A 307 3.41 -13.81 17.49
CA LEU A 307 2.96 -15.15 17.16
C LEU A 307 1.61 -15.14 16.43
N LYS A 308 0.64 -14.31 16.86
CA LYS A 308 -0.66 -14.15 16.16
C LYS A 308 -0.52 -13.70 14.70
N ASN A 309 0.52 -12.94 14.39
CA ASN A 309 0.77 -12.44 13.05
C ASN A 309 1.59 -13.41 12.19
N ILE A 310 2.45 -14.23 12.80
CA ILE A 310 3.29 -15.21 12.10
C ILE A 310 2.51 -16.49 11.80
N LEU A 311 1.77 -17.01 12.77
CA LEU A 311 1.13 -18.32 12.70
C LEU A 311 0.16 -18.52 11.52
N PRO A 312 -0.62 -17.53 11.07
CA PRO A 312 -1.42 -17.66 9.85
C PRO A 312 -0.63 -17.96 8.57
N PHE A 313 0.69 -17.74 8.58
CA PHE A 313 1.55 -18.01 7.43
C PHE A 313 2.40 -19.29 7.62
N CYS A 314 2.15 -20.06 8.68
CA CYS A 314 2.84 -21.32 8.94
C CYS A 314 2.15 -22.54 8.28
N HIS A 315 1.18 -22.31 7.40
CA HIS A 315 0.49 -23.33 6.60
C HIS A 315 -0.01 -24.52 7.46
N ASP A 316 0.20 -25.74 6.99
CA ASP A 316 -0.21 -27.03 7.59
C ASP A 316 0.29 -27.25 9.04
N GLN A 317 1.36 -26.57 9.45
CA GLN A 317 1.92 -26.72 10.80
C GLN A 317 1.15 -25.95 11.88
N VAL A 318 0.28 -25.01 11.49
CA VAL A 318 -0.39 -24.11 12.43
C VAL A 318 -1.18 -24.86 13.52
N MET A 319 -1.92 -25.90 13.15
CA MET A 319 -2.74 -26.70 14.07
C MET A 319 -1.87 -27.40 15.11
N THR A 320 -0.82 -28.09 14.64
CA THR A 320 0.14 -28.78 15.50
C THR A 320 0.82 -27.81 16.48
N ILE A 321 1.13 -26.60 16.01
CA ILE A 321 1.75 -25.55 16.83
C ILE A 321 0.77 -25.03 17.90
N LEU A 322 -0.49 -24.76 17.52
CA LEU A 322 -1.51 -24.26 18.44
C LEU A 322 -1.89 -25.30 19.50
N HIS A 323 -2.03 -26.58 19.14
CA HIS A 323 -2.31 -27.66 20.10
C HIS A 323 -1.24 -27.79 21.18
N ARG A 324 0.01 -27.46 20.85
CA ARG A 324 1.14 -27.52 21.78
C ARG A 324 1.35 -26.22 22.56
N ASN A 325 0.57 -25.17 22.29
CA ASN A 325 0.77 -23.86 22.89
C ASN A 325 -0.46 -23.43 23.72
N SER A 326 -0.33 -23.54 25.03
CA SER A 326 -1.39 -23.19 26.00
C SER A 326 -1.59 -21.68 26.18
N ASP A 327 -0.77 -20.82 25.56
CA ASP A 327 -0.90 -19.36 25.72
C ASP A 327 -2.10 -18.75 24.96
N PHE A 328 -2.71 -19.48 24.01
CA PHE A 328 -3.85 -18.99 23.23
C PHE A 328 -5.17 -19.57 23.73
N ASN A 329 -6.15 -18.70 23.95
CA ASN A 329 -7.51 -19.14 24.23
C ASN A 329 -8.18 -19.71 22.96
N ARG A 330 -9.33 -20.39 23.13
CA ARG A 330 -10.00 -21.06 22.01
C ARG A 330 -10.40 -20.11 20.87
N LEU A 331 -10.82 -18.89 21.17
CA LEU A 331 -11.20 -17.91 20.15
C LEU A 331 -9.98 -17.44 19.35
N GLU A 332 -8.84 -17.23 20.02
CA GLU A 332 -7.59 -16.88 19.35
C GLU A 332 -7.09 -18.02 18.46
N GLN A 333 -7.20 -19.26 18.92
CA GLN A 333 -6.87 -20.43 18.11
C GLN A 333 -7.72 -20.48 16.84
N LEU A 334 -9.05 -20.40 16.98
CA LEU A 334 -9.98 -20.43 15.84
C LEU A 334 -9.70 -19.31 14.84
N ARG A 335 -9.45 -18.09 15.32
CA ARG A 335 -9.08 -16.96 14.45
C ARG A 335 -7.78 -17.22 13.68
N ILE A 336 -6.76 -17.76 14.34
CA ILE A 336 -5.48 -18.07 13.69
C ILE A 336 -5.68 -19.18 12.64
N CYS A 337 -6.44 -20.23 12.97
CA CYS A 337 -6.76 -21.33 12.06
C CYS A 337 -7.53 -20.84 10.82
N ALA A 338 -8.54 -19.99 11.01
CA ALA A 338 -9.31 -19.42 9.91
C ALA A 338 -8.42 -18.59 8.98
N LEU A 339 -7.58 -17.72 9.54
CA LEU A 339 -6.62 -16.92 8.74
C LEU A 339 -5.59 -17.79 8.02
N ALA A 340 -5.11 -18.88 8.64
CA ALA A 340 -4.20 -19.82 7.99
C ALA A 340 -4.88 -20.53 6.80
N ALA A 341 -6.09 -21.04 7.00
CA ALA A 341 -6.86 -21.66 5.94
C ALA A 341 -7.12 -20.70 4.76
N GLU A 342 -7.40 -19.41 5.04
CA GLU A 342 -7.52 -18.39 3.98
C GLU A 342 -6.21 -18.21 3.19
N LYS A 343 -5.05 -18.25 3.86
CA LYS A 343 -3.72 -18.13 3.22
C LYS A 343 -3.37 -19.35 2.39
N ASP A 344 -3.81 -20.52 2.83
CA ASP A 344 -3.65 -21.79 2.12
C ASP A 344 -4.68 -21.95 0.97
N ASN A 345 -5.53 -20.95 0.76
CA ASN A 345 -6.66 -20.97 -0.17
C ASN A 345 -7.63 -22.14 0.07
N ALA A 346 -7.67 -22.65 1.30
CA ALA A 346 -8.58 -23.67 1.80
C ALA A 346 -9.88 -22.99 2.30
N LEU A 347 -10.63 -22.38 1.38
CA LEU A 347 -11.67 -21.41 1.71
C LEU A 347 -12.87 -22.00 2.47
N THR A 348 -13.24 -23.26 2.19
CA THR A 348 -14.30 -23.98 2.91
C THR A 348 -13.93 -24.16 4.39
N PHE A 349 -12.73 -24.68 4.67
CA PHE A 349 -12.21 -24.79 6.04
C PHE A 349 -12.09 -23.44 6.74
N ALA A 350 -11.72 -22.38 6.01
CA ALA A 350 -11.69 -21.03 6.56
C ALA A 350 -13.09 -20.57 7.01
N VAL A 351 -14.12 -20.84 6.20
CA VAL A 351 -15.52 -20.56 6.57
C VAL A 351 -15.90 -21.35 7.82
N ASP A 352 -15.57 -22.65 7.91
CA ASP A 352 -15.87 -23.49 9.07
C ASP A 352 -15.22 -22.96 10.36
N PHE A 353 -13.93 -22.61 10.33
CA PHE A 353 -13.25 -22.03 11.49
C PHE A 353 -13.83 -20.68 11.89
N TRP A 354 -14.27 -19.86 10.93
CA TRP A 354 -14.98 -18.63 11.24
C TRP A 354 -16.36 -18.89 11.84
N SER A 355 -17.07 -19.94 11.43
CA SER A 355 -18.36 -20.31 12.03
C SER A 355 -18.19 -20.77 13.47
N ASP A 356 -17.22 -21.65 13.72
CA ASP A 356 -16.80 -22.06 15.07
C ASP A 356 -16.40 -20.85 15.94
N TYR A 357 -15.76 -19.85 15.33
CA TYR A 357 -15.38 -18.61 16.01
C TYR A 357 -16.62 -17.81 16.41
N LEU A 358 -17.58 -17.64 15.51
CA LEU A 358 -18.82 -16.91 15.74
C LEU A 358 -19.65 -17.58 16.85
N ASP A 359 -19.82 -18.90 16.80
CA ASP A 359 -20.56 -19.68 17.81
C ASP A 359 -20.02 -19.48 19.23
N LYS A 360 -18.71 -19.27 19.35
CA LYS A 360 -18.03 -19.06 20.64
C LYS A 360 -17.82 -17.60 21.02
N SER A 361 -18.10 -16.66 20.12
CA SER A 361 -17.86 -15.22 20.33
C SER A 361 -18.97 -14.52 21.12
N GLY A 362 -20.06 -15.23 21.40
CA GLY A 362 -21.24 -14.69 22.09
C GLY A 362 -22.23 -14.02 21.13
N GLY A 363 -23.37 -13.60 21.67
CA GLY A 363 -24.44 -12.96 20.89
C GLY A 363 -24.31 -11.44 20.75
N TRP A 364 -25.45 -10.79 20.47
CA TRP A 364 -25.56 -9.36 20.21
C TRP A 364 -25.13 -8.45 21.38
N ASP A 365 -25.32 -8.91 22.62
CA ASP A 365 -24.94 -8.18 23.83
C ASP A 365 -23.45 -8.28 24.16
N SER A 366 -22.67 -8.95 23.32
CA SER A 366 -21.23 -9.03 23.52
C SER A 366 -20.56 -7.66 23.27
N SER A 367 -19.51 -7.37 24.03
CA SER A 367 -18.60 -6.26 23.74
C SER A 367 -17.87 -6.40 22.39
N ARG A 368 -18.09 -7.52 21.67
CA ARG A 368 -17.46 -7.91 20.42
C ARG A 368 -18.41 -7.89 19.21
N HIS A 369 -19.63 -7.35 19.32
CA HIS A 369 -20.58 -7.27 18.21
C HIS A 369 -19.96 -6.72 16.90
N LYS A 370 -19.11 -5.69 16.96
CA LYS A 370 -18.40 -5.18 15.76
C LYS A 370 -17.37 -6.16 15.19
N GLU A 371 -16.71 -6.94 16.03
CA GLU A 371 -15.80 -8.00 15.59
C GLU A 371 -16.57 -9.15 14.92
N ILE A 372 -17.71 -9.54 15.50
CA ILE A 372 -18.64 -10.53 14.92
C ILE A 372 -19.12 -10.07 13.53
N ALA A 373 -19.57 -8.81 13.41
CA ALA A 373 -19.97 -8.23 12.13
C ALA A 373 -18.84 -8.29 11.09
N LEU A 374 -17.61 -7.99 11.49
CA LEU A 374 -16.44 -8.04 10.60
C LEU A 374 -16.12 -9.47 10.12
N VAL A 375 -16.24 -10.46 10.99
CA VAL A 375 -16.05 -11.87 10.64
C VAL A 375 -17.14 -12.35 9.68
N LEU A 376 -18.41 -12.03 9.93
CA LEU A 376 -19.51 -12.36 9.01
C LEU A 376 -19.32 -11.74 7.62
N ARG A 377 -18.89 -10.47 7.55
CA ARG A 377 -18.55 -9.82 6.26
C ARG A 377 -17.39 -10.53 5.56
N ARG A 378 -16.39 -10.99 6.31
CA ARG A 378 -15.28 -11.76 5.75
C ARG A 378 -15.78 -13.11 5.22
N GLN A 379 -16.57 -13.85 5.98
CA GLN A 379 -17.19 -15.10 5.53
C GLN A 379 -18.01 -14.92 4.26
N ALA A 380 -18.86 -13.89 4.16
CA ALA A 380 -19.62 -13.62 2.95
C ALA A 380 -18.71 -13.46 1.72
N LYS A 381 -17.58 -12.77 1.85
CA LYS A 381 -16.58 -12.64 0.77
C LYS A 381 -15.88 -13.95 0.43
N LEU A 382 -15.64 -14.82 1.41
CA LEU A 382 -15.08 -16.15 1.16
C LEU A 382 -16.09 -17.04 0.42
N LYS A 383 -17.34 -17.07 0.88
CA LYS A 383 -18.44 -17.82 0.25
C LYS A 383 -18.68 -17.38 -1.19
N GLN A 384 -18.57 -16.08 -1.50
CA GLN A 384 -18.64 -15.57 -2.88
C GLN A 384 -17.58 -16.15 -3.82
N ARG A 385 -16.38 -16.43 -3.30
CA ARG A 385 -15.30 -17.05 -4.09
C ARG A 385 -15.53 -18.54 -4.33
N GLU A 386 -16.35 -19.17 -3.50
CA GLU A 386 -16.75 -20.58 -3.55
C GLU A 386 -18.22 -20.72 -3.92
N SER A 387 -18.68 -19.98 -4.94
CA SER A 387 -20.09 -19.93 -5.38
C SER A 387 -20.68 -21.28 -5.80
N HIS A 388 -19.84 -22.30 -6.03
CA HIS A 388 -20.28 -23.68 -6.28
C HIS A 388 -20.77 -24.40 -5.00
N TYR A 389 -20.31 -23.98 -3.82
CA TYR A 389 -20.63 -24.60 -2.54
C TYR A 389 -21.68 -23.84 -1.74
N TYR A 390 -21.88 -22.56 -2.04
CA TYR A 390 -22.79 -21.69 -1.29
C TYR A 390 -23.81 -21.04 -2.21
N SER A 391 -25.07 -21.08 -1.80
CA SER A 391 -26.12 -20.44 -2.57
C SER A 391 -26.02 -18.91 -2.49
N THR A 392 -26.55 -18.22 -3.50
CA THR A 392 -26.67 -16.75 -3.49
C THR A 392 -27.44 -16.25 -2.26
N GLU A 393 -28.46 -17.00 -1.81
CA GLU A 393 -29.24 -16.64 -0.62
C GLU A 393 -28.41 -16.74 0.67
N GLU A 394 -27.63 -17.80 0.85
CA GLU A 394 -26.76 -17.97 2.02
C GLU A 394 -25.71 -16.86 2.12
N ILE A 395 -25.10 -16.48 0.99
CA ILE A 395 -24.14 -15.37 0.93
C ILE A 395 -24.82 -14.07 1.36
N LEU A 396 -25.99 -13.79 0.79
CA LEU A 396 -26.74 -12.57 1.06
C LEU A 396 -27.20 -12.51 2.53
N ASP A 397 -27.73 -13.61 3.06
CA ASP A 397 -28.18 -13.67 4.45
C ASP A 397 -27.00 -13.55 5.42
N THR A 398 -25.81 -14.07 5.09
CA THR A 398 -24.58 -13.83 5.87
C THR A 398 -24.23 -12.33 5.92
N MET A 399 -24.38 -11.60 4.81
CA MET A 399 -24.17 -10.14 4.79
C MET A 399 -25.19 -9.41 5.66
N LEU A 400 -26.47 -9.77 5.55
CA LEU A 400 -27.55 -9.16 6.32
C LEU A 400 -27.46 -9.49 7.81
N GLU A 401 -26.96 -10.68 8.16
CA GLU A 401 -26.67 -11.04 9.54
C GLU A 401 -25.59 -10.15 10.15
N SER A 402 -24.53 -9.83 9.39
CA SER A 402 -23.51 -8.89 9.86
C SER A 402 -24.07 -7.50 10.20
N LEU A 403 -25.10 -7.07 9.48
CA LEU A 403 -25.81 -5.81 9.69
C LEU A 403 -26.75 -5.85 10.89
N LYS A 404 -27.09 -7.03 11.41
CA LYS A 404 -27.67 -7.10 12.75
C LYS A 404 -26.60 -6.56 13.71
N TYR A 405 -25.41 -7.14 13.76
CA TYR A 405 -24.39 -6.75 14.75
C TYR A 405 -23.77 -5.35 14.56
N ASP A 406 -23.79 -4.78 13.36
CA ASP A 406 -23.27 -3.44 13.06
C ASP A 406 -24.15 -2.76 11.99
N PRO A 407 -25.34 -2.26 12.38
CA PRO A 407 -26.36 -1.76 11.46
C PRO A 407 -25.98 -0.44 10.78
N ASP A 408 -25.02 0.28 11.35
CA ASP A 408 -24.59 1.59 10.88
C ASP A 408 -23.59 1.52 9.71
N HIS A 409 -23.15 0.31 9.35
CA HIS A 409 -22.17 0.10 8.29
C HIS A 409 -22.83 0.18 6.90
N ALA A 410 -22.91 1.40 6.36
CA ALA A 410 -23.51 1.69 5.06
C ALA A 410 -22.93 0.84 3.91
N GLY A 411 -21.63 0.56 3.92
CA GLY A 411 -20.98 -0.24 2.88
C GLY A 411 -21.59 -1.63 2.70
N THR A 412 -21.96 -2.30 3.80
CA THR A 412 -22.55 -3.65 3.71
C THR A 412 -23.99 -3.62 3.21
N TRP A 413 -24.76 -2.58 3.54
CA TRP A 413 -26.10 -2.40 2.96
C TRP A 413 -26.03 -2.27 1.44
N LEU A 414 -25.08 -1.48 0.94
CA LEU A 414 -24.87 -1.26 -0.50
C LEU A 414 -24.35 -2.53 -1.18
N ASP A 415 -23.33 -3.19 -0.60
CA ASP A 415 -22.77 -4.45 -1.12
C ASP A 415 -23.85 -5.54 -1.22
N ALA A 416 -24.68 -5.72 -0.18
CA ALA A 416 -25.76 -6.71 -0.17
C ALA A 416 -26.85 -6.38 -1.21
N SER A 417 -27.23 -5.11 -1.32
CA SER A 417 -28.19 -4.63 -2.32
C SER A 417 -27.68 -4.88 -3.75
N ASP A 418 -26.42 -4.57 -4.03
CA ASP A 418 -25.81 -4.73 -5.34
C ASP A 418 -25.60 -6.21 -5.68
N PHE A 419 -25.20 -7.02 -4.69
CA PHE A 419 -25.09 -8.47 -4.85
C PHE A 419 -26.44 -9.09 -5.21
N ALA A 420 -27.52 -8.71 -4.51
CA ALA A 420 -28.87 -9.15 -4.85
C ALA A 420 -29.29 -8.74 -6.28
N LYS A 421 -28.94 -7.51 -6.69
CA LYS A 421 -29.24 -7.02 -8.05
C LYS A 421 -28.50 -7.79 -9.14
N ARG A 422 -27.22 -8.11 -8.93
CA ARG A 422 -26.37 -8.82 -9.92
C ARG A 422 -26.78 -10.29 -10.12
N ASN A 423 -27.46 -10.86 -9.14
CA ASN A 423 -27.96 -12.24 -9.20
C ASN A 423 -29.48 -12.30 -9.43
N ASP A 424 -30.06 -11.26 -10.05
CA ASP A 424 -31.49 -11.15 -10.40
C ASP A 424 -32.50 -11.29 -9.25
N LEU A 425 -32.06 -11.16 -8.00
CA LEU A 425 -32.90 -11.15 -6.80
C LEU A 425 -33.50 -9.75 -6.56
N MET A 426 -34.23 -9.22 -7.54
CA MET A 426 -34.75 -7.84 -7.52
C MET A 426 -35.65 -7.56 -6.30
N ALA A 427 -36.48 -8.53 -5.89
CA ALA A 427 -37.33 -8.37 -4.70
C ALA A 427 -36.49 -8.12 -3.42
N ARG A 428 -35.41 -8.90 -3.24
CA ARG A 428 -34.46 -8.72 -2.13
C ARG A 428 -33.71 -7.40 -2.25
N HIS A 429 -33.19 -7.05 -3.44
CA HIS A 429 -32.52 -5.76 -3.69
C HIS A 429 -33.36 -4.56 -3.19
N TYR A 430 -34.65 -4.52 -3.54
CA TYR A 430 -35.52 -3.44 -3.11
C TYR A 430 -35.88 -3.46 -1.62
N ALA A 431 -36.00 -4.65 -1.03
CA ALA A 431 -36.24 -4.79 0.42
C ALA A 431 -35.03 -4.27 1.21
N ILE A 432 -33.82 -4.68 0.83
CA ILE A 432 -32.56 -4.27 1.47
C ILE A 432 -32.39 -2.75 1.41
N ILE A 433 -32.59 -2.13 0.24
CA ILE A 433 -32.51 -0.67 0.10
C ILE A 433 -33.54 0.04 0.99
N ARG A 434 -34.78 -0.47 1.06
CA ARG A 434 -35.81 0.12 1.93
C ARG A 434 -35.38 0.07 3.39
N ASP A 435 -34.87 -1.07 3.83
CA ASP A 435 -34.47 -1.29 5.21
C ASP A 435 -33.21 -0.45 5.55
N ALA A 436 -32.28 -0.32 4.61
CA ALA A 436 -31.12 0.57 4.70
C ALA A 436 -31.54 2.05 4.87
N VAL A 437 -32.51 2.54 4.10
CA VAL A 437 -33.03 3.92 4.25
C VAL A 437 -33.74 4.13 5.59
N ALA A 438 -34.39 3.10 6.13
CA ALA A 438 -35.04 3.18 7.43
C ALA A 438 -34.01 3.24 8.58
N LYS A 439 -32.89 2.53 8.45
CA LYS A 439 -31.81 2.51 9.45
C LYS A 439 -30.87 3.71 9.34
N LEU A 440 -30.54 4.14 8.13
CA LEU A 440 -29.59 5.21 7.84
C LEU A 440 -30.26 6.31 6.98
N PRO A 441 -31.23 7.05 7.56
CA PRO A 441 -32.08 7.99 6.81
C PRO A 441 -31.35 9.22 6.26
N GLU A 442 -30.15 9.53 6.76
CA GLU A 442 -29.34 10.69 6.37
C GLU A 442 -28.06 10.29 5.60
N ASN A 443 -27.82 9.00 5.39
CA ASN A 443 -26.67 8.56 4.64
C ASN A 443 -26.87 8.80 3.13
N VAL A 444 -26.05 9.70 2.56
CA VAL A 444 -26.19 10.15 1.17
C VAL A 444 -26.09 9.00 0.17
N ASP A 445 -25.14 8.07 0.34
CA ASP A 445 -24.93 6.97 -0.60
C ASP A 445 -26.13 6.00 -0.63
N ILE A 446 -26.70 5.69 0.54
CA ILE A 446 -27.92 4.88 0.65
C ILE A 446 -29.12 5.60 0.01
N LEU A 447 -29.26 6.91 0.26
CA LEU A 447 -30.32 7.70 -0.36
C LEU A 447 -30.17 7.75 -1.89
N VAL A 448 -28.95 7.86 -2.41
CA VAL A 448 -28.66 7.82 -3.86
C VAL A 448 -29.04 6.46 -4.44
N ALA A 449 -28.67 5.35 -3.78
CA ALA A 449 -29.06 4.01 -4.20
C ALA A 449 -30.59 3.85 -4.21
N ALA A 450 -31.28 4.32 -3.17
CA ALA A 450 -32.73 4.31 -3.07
C ALA A 450 -33.44 5.17 -4.11
N MET A 451 -32.88 6.32 -4.43
CA MET A 451 -33.36 7.23 -5.47
C MET A 451 -33.31 6.53 -6.83
N LYS A 452 -32.14 5.97 -7.20
CA LYS A 452 -31.95 5.22 -8.45
C LYS A 452 -32.92 4.03 -8.54
N ALA A 453 -32.99 3.22 -7.49
CA ALA A 453 -33.88 2.06 -7.41
C ALA A 453 -35.36 2.44 -7.57
N SER A 454 -35.80 3.56 -6.99
CA SER A 454 -37.16 4.08 -7.12
C SER A 454 -37.46 4.55 -8.55
N GLY A 455 -36.49 5.18 -9.22
CA GLY A 455 -36.63 5.55 -10.63
C GLY A 455 -36.72 4.36 -11.57
N THR A 456 -35.92 3.31 -11.35
CA THR A 456 -36.00 2.06 -12.12
C THR A 456 -37.38 1.41 -12.00
N LYS A 457 -38.06 1.52 -10.85
CA LYS A 457 -39.46 1.08 -10.69
C LYS A 457 -40.49 2.00 -11.34
N GLY A 458 -40.12 3.20 -11.79
CA GLY A 458 -41.06 4.22 -12.26
C GLY A 458 -41.80 4.96 -11.14
N ALA A 459 -41.31 4.88 -9.89
CA ALA A 459 -41.87 5.58 -8.74
C ALA A 459 -41.32 7.01 -8.65
N HIS A 460 -41.49 7.80 -9.72
CA HIS A 460 -40.84 9.11 -9.90
C HIS A 460 -41.11 10.11 -8.77
N LYS A 461 -42.32 10.11 -8.18
CA LYS A 461 -42.64 10.96 -7.02
C LYS A 461 -41.78 10.62 -5.79
N LYS A 462 -41.63 9.34 -5.48
CA LYS A 462 -40.78 8.87 -4.36
C LYS A 462 -39.32 9.19 -4.64
N ALA A 463 -38.89 8.98 -5.89
CA ALA A 463 -37.53 9.21 -6.32
C ALA A 463 -37.16 10.71 -6.26
N ALA A 464 -38.06 11.61 -6.67
CA ALA A 464 -37.91 13.06 -6.49
C ALA A 464 -37.85 13.48 -5.02
N GLY A 465 -38.67 12.88 -4.15
CA GLY A 465 -38.60 13.13 -2.70
C GLY A 465 -37.26 12.71 -2.08
N LEU A 466 -36.69 11.59 -2.52
CA LEU A 466 -35.35 11.16 -2.11
C LEU A 466 -34.26 12.11 -2.64
N ALA A 467 -34.36 12.54 -3.89
CA ALA A 467 -33.43 13.51 -4.47
C ALA A 467 -33.42 14.84 -3.73
N GLN A 468 -34.60 15.34 -3.31
CA GLN A 468 -34.71 16.54 -2.48
C GLN A 468 -34.04 16.35 -1.10
N ARG A 469 -34.21 15.19 -0.47
CA ARG A 469 -33.54 14.88 0.80
C ARG A 469 -32.02 14.85 0.62
N ILE A 470 -31.52 14.27 -0.46
CA ILE A 470 -30.08 14.29 -0.78
C ILE A 470 -29.61 15.73 -0.92
N LEU A 471 -30.28 16.56 -1.71
CA LEU A 471 -29.88 17.96 -1.93
C LEU A 471 -29.99 18.85 -0.68
N ALA A 472 -30.82 18.48 0.29
CA ALA A 472 -30.86 19.15 1.59
C ALA A 472 -29.62 18.86 2.44
N ILE A 473 -29.00 17.67 2.28
CA ILE A 473 -27.79 17.24 2.99
C ILE A 473 -26.54 17.64 2.21
N ASP A 474 -26.53 17.40 0.89
CA ASP A 474 -25.45 17.64 -0.05
C ASP A 474 -25.97 18.47 -1.25
N PRO A 475 -25.99 19.82 -1.15
CA PRO A 475 -26.52 20.69 -2.19
C PRO A 475 -25.73 20.67 -3.51
N ILE A 476 -24.48 20.18 -3.49
CA ILE A 476 -23.63 20.12 -4.69
C ILE A 476 -23.79 18.80 -5.45
N ASN A 477 -24.64 17.89 -4.97
CA ASN A 477 -24.87 16.59 -5.58
C ASN A 477 -25.53 16.71 -6.96
N THR A 478 -24.70 16.72 -8.00
CA THR A 478 -25.16 16.86 -9.39
C THR A 478 -26.03 15.69 -9.83
N SER A 479 -25.74 14.47 -9.35
CA SER A 479 -26.54 13.28 -9.67
C SER A 479 -27.96 13.39 -9.11
N ALA A 480 -28.14 13.87 -7.88
CA ALA A 480 -29.45 14.06 -7.29
C ALA A 480 -30.21 15.20 -7.97
N LEU A 481 -29.52 16.29 -8.34
CA LEU A 481 -30.11 17.41 -9.07
C LEU A 481 -30.63 16.99 -10.45
N ASP A 482 -29.79 16.32 -11.25
CA ASP A 482 -30.17 15.78 -12.56
C ASP A 482 -31.38 14.85 -12.45
N PHE A 483 -31.34 13.95 -11.47
CA PHE A 483 -32.37 12.95 -11.27
C PHE A 483 -33.69 13.54 -10.75
N LEU A 484 -33.63 14.58 -9.91
CA LEU A 484 -34.80 15.34 -9.46
C LEU A 484 -35.53 15.96 -10.64
N VAL A 485 -34.79 16.59 -11.54
CA VAL A 485 -35.36 17.21 -12.75
C VAL A 485 -35.93 16.16 -13.67
N GLU A 486 -35.19 15.10 -13.96
CA GLU A 486 -35.72 13.99 -14.77
C GLU A 486 -37.01 13.41 -14.19
N SER A 487 -37.05 13.14 -12.89
CA SER A 487 -38.23 12.58 -12.22
C SER A 487 -39.44 13.52 -12.29
N ARG A 488 -39.23 14.83 -12.17
CA ARG A 488 -40.30 15.85 -12.29
C ARG A 488 -40.82 15.95 -13.73
N LEU A 489 -39.94 15.92 -14.73
CA LEU A 489 -40.33 15.93 -16.15
C LEU A 489 -41.14 14.68 -16.52
N GLU A 490 -40.68 13.50 -16.09
CA GLU A 490 -41.38 12.22 -16.28
C GLU A 490 -42.77 12.22 -15.62
N HIS A 491 -42.84 12.66 -14.36
CA HIS A 491 -44.09 12.70 -13.61
C HIS A 491 -45.07 13.74 -14.19
N GLY A 492 -44.57 14.93 -14.54
CA GLY A 492 -45.34 15.97 -15.21
C GLY A 492 -45.94 15.48 -16.52
N ARG A 493 -45.15 14.81 -17.36
CA ARG A 493 -45.64 14.20 -18.61
C ARG A 493 -46.69 13.13 -18.35
N LYS A 494 -46.50 12.26 -17.35
CA LYS A 494 -47.50 11.25 -16.96
C LYS A 494 -48.83 11.90 -16.57
N LEU A 495 -48.80 12.98 -15.79
CA LEU A 495 -50.00 13.74 -15.40
C LEU A 495 -50.66 14.44 -16.59
N ALA A 496 -49.86 14.97 -17.53
CA ALA A 496 -50.34 15.59 -18.76
C ALA A 496 -51.11 14.58 -19.63
N LEU A 497 -50.56 13.37 -19.83
CA LEU A 497 -51.22 12.29 -20.56
C LEU A 497 -52.50 11.80 -19.85
N GLN A 498 -52.58 11.95 -18.53
CA GLN A 498 -53.80 11.71 -17.74
C GLN A 498 -54.78 12.89 -17.74
N LYS A 499 -54.50 13.95 -18.52
CA LYS A 499 -55.29 15.20 -18.58
C LYS A 499 -55.41 15.95 -17.25
N LYS A 500 -54.48 15.71 -16.31
CA LYS A 500 -54.38 16.42 -15.02
C LYS A 500 -53.54 17.69 -15.19
N TRP A 501 -54.05 18.63 -15.98
CA TRP A 501 -53.31 19.78 -16.51
C TRP A 501 -52.60 20.62 -15.45
N ALA A 502 -53.34 21.09 -14.43
CA ALA A 502 -52.77 21.96 -13.38
C ALA A 502 -51.68 21.26 -12.55
N LEU A 503 -51.83 19.95 -12.29
CA LEU A 503 -50.81 19.17 -11.59
C LEU A 503 -49.58 18.95 -12.45
N ALA A 504 -49.77 18.67 -13.75
CA ALA A 504 -48.67 18.54 -14.70
C ALA A 504 -47.86 19.84 -14.79
N GLU A 505 -48.54 20.98 -14.94
CA GLU A 505 -47.91 22.30 -14.99
C GLU A 505 -47.09 22.60 -13.73
N LYS A 506 -47.67 22.36 -12.54
CA LYS A 506 -47.00 22.55 -11.25
C LYS A 506 -45.72 21.70 -11.13
N GLU A 507 -45.79 20.43 -11.55
CA GLU A 507 -44.62 19.53 -11.50
C GLU A 507 -43.51 19.98 -12.47
N LEU A 508 -43.87 20.42 -13.69
CA LEU A 508 -42.93 20.91 -14.69
C LEU A 508 -42.28 22.25 -14.27
N GLN A 509 -43.06 23.18 -13.71
CA GLN A 509 -42.55 24.44 -13.16
C GLN A 509 -41.63 24.20 -11.95
N SER A 510 -41.89 23.14 -11.20
CA SER A 510 -41.04 22.76 -10.06
C SER A 510 -39.69 22.19 -10.51
N ALA A 511 -39.49 21.81 -11.78
CA ALA A 511 -38.19 21.29 -12.23
C ALA A 511 -37.06 22.33 -12.04
N ASP A 512 -36.00 21.94 -11.31
CA ASP A 512 -34.91 22.85 -10.92
C ASP A 512 -34.13 23.33 -12.14
N THR A 513 -33.93 24.64 -12.26
CA THR A 513 -33.24 25.27 -13.39
C THR A 513 -31.72 25.32 -13.20
N ARG A 514 -31.20 24.97 -12.02
CA ARG A 514 -29.75 24.98 -11.70
C ARG A 514 -28.99 23.78 -12.27
N VAL A 515 -29.68 22.85 -12.93
CA VAL A 515 -29.07 21.68 -13.54
C VAL A 515 -27.97 22.07 -14.53
N LYS A 516 -26.77 21.52 -14.32
CA LYS A 516 -25.62 21.70 -15.22
C LYS A 516 -25.69 20.79 -16.45
N ALA A 517 -26.36 19.64 -16.33
CA ALA A 517 -26.51 18.71 -17.43
C ALA A 517 -27.36 19.32 -18.55
N ILE A 518 -26.70 19.51 -19.69
CA ILE A 518 -27.23 20.23 -20.86
C ILE A 518 -28.52 19.59 -21.38
N ARG A 519 -28.67 18.27 -21.27
CA ARG A 519 -29.88 17.54 -21.67
C ARG A 519 -31.15 17.95 -20.91
N TYR A 520 -31.04 18.66 -19.78
CA TYR A 520 -32.20 19.16 -19.04
C TYR A 520 -32.37 20.68 -19.13
N ARG A 521 -31.34 21.42 -19.56
CA ARG A 521 -31.37 22.88 -19.67
C ARG A 521 -32.46 23.31 -20.66
N GLY A 522 -33.42 24.13 -20.20
CA GLY A 522 -34.58 24.56 -21.00
C GLY A 522 -35.62 23.47 -21.30
N ARG A 523 -35.39 22.21 -20.93
CA ARG A 523 -36.29 21.08 -21.24
C ARG A 523 -37.62 21.17 -20.50
N ASN A 524 -37.65 21.75 -19.31
CA ASN A 524 -38.89 22.05 -18.58
C ASN A 524 -39.81 22.99 -19.37
N ARG A 525 -39.27 24.04 -20.00
CA ARG A 525 -40.04 24.96 -20.85
C ARG A 525 -40.52 24.29 -22.13
N ILE A 526 -39.70 23.44 -22.75
CA ILE A 526 -40.13 22.61 -23.87
C ILE A 526 -41.33 21.74 -23.45
N CYS A 527 -41.24 21.06 -22.30
CA CYS A 527 -42.33 20.23 -21.76
C CYS A 527 -43.60 21.04 -21.44
N LEU A 528 -43.47 22.26 -20.88
CA LEU A 528 -44.60 23.16 -20.66
C LEU A 528 -45.27 23.55 -21.99
N GLY A 529 -44.48 23.79 -23.03
CA GLY A 529 -45.00 24.01 -24.37
C GLY A 529 -45.74 22.78 -24.93
N MET A 530 -45.19 21.57 -24.74
CA MET A 530 -45.88 20.33 -25.12
C MET A 530 -47.20 20.14 -24.38
N LEU A 531 -47.24 20.46 -23.08
CA LEU A 531 -48.46 20.42 -22.26
C LEU A 531 -49.55 21.35 -22.82
N LEU A 532 -49.20 22.58 -23.21
CA LEU A 532 -50.13 23.55 -23.80
C LEU A 532 -50.62 23.10 -25.19
N LEU A 533 -49.72 22.62 -26.04
CA LEU A 533 -50.09 22.07 -27.35
C LEU A 533 -51.02 20.85 -27.22
N LEU A 534 -50.81 20.02 -26.20
CA LEU A 534 -51.69 18.88 -25.90
C LEU A 534 -53.10 19.33 -25.45
N GLN A 535 -53.23 20.55 -24.91
CA GLN A 535 -54.52 21.20 -24.62
C GLN A 535 -55.14 21.90 -25.85
N GLY A 536 -54.46 21.90 -27.00
CA GLY A 536 -54.89 22.63 -28.20
C GLY A 536 -54.54 24.12 -28.20
N LYS A 537 -53.63 24.56 -27.31
CA LYS A 537 -53.22 25.96 -27.17
C LYS A 537 -51.91 26.24 -27.90
N GLU A 538 -51.97 27.11 -28.93
CA GLU A 538 -50.79 27.51 -29.70
C GLU A 538 -49.79 28.35 -28.90
N GLU A 539 -50.19 28.90 -27.75
CA GLU A 539 -49.29 29.59 -26.81
C GLU A 539 -48.13 28.70 -26.33
N GLY A 540 -48.22 27.37 -26.53
CA GLY A 540 -47.11 26.45 -26.27
C GLY A 540 -45.88 26.67 -27.16
N LEU A 541 -46.03 27.19 -28.38
CA LEU A 541 -44.90 27.40 -29.32
C LEU A 541 -43.85 28.39 -28.78
N PRO A 542 -44.23 29.59 -28.28
CA PRO A 542 -43.32 30.48 -27.58
C PRO A 542 -42.53 29.82 -26.43
N HIS A 543 -43.16 28.94 -25.65
CA HIS A 543 -42.49 28.22 -24.55
C HIS A 543 -41.42 27.25 -25.07
N ILE A 544 -41.71 26.53 -26.16
CA ILE A 544 -40.73 25.66 -26.83
C ILE A 544 -39.56 26.49 -27.36
N ALA A 545 -39.84 27.60 -28.05
CA ALA A 545 -38.79 28.49 -28.57
C ALA A 545 -37.93 29.10 -27.45
N ALA A 546 -38.52 29.44 -26.31
CA ALA A 546 -37.79 29.89 -25.13
C ALA A 546 -36.91 28.77 -24.54
N GLY A 547 -37.44 27.55 -24.42
CA GLY A 547 -36.68 26.39 -23.94
C GLY A 547 -35.51 26.03 -24.84
N ARG A 548 -35.67 26.11 -26.16
CA ARG A 548 -34.58 25.91 -27.13
C ARG A 548 -33.47 26.94 -26.94
N ARG A 549 -33.82 28.23 -26.81
CA ARG A 549 -32.85 29.31 -26.53
C ARG A 549 -32.11 29.10 -25.21
N GLU A 550 -32.81 28.65 -24.17
CA GLU A 550 -32.17 28.37 -22.87
C GLU A 550 -31.19 27.20 -22.91
N ASN A 551 -31.45 26.17 -23.71
CA ASN A 551 -30.55 25.04 -23.86
C ASN A 551 -29.18 25.49 -24.39
N GLY A 552 -29.18 26.41 -25.35
CA GLY A 552 -27.99 27.04 -25.92
C GLY A 552 -27.22 26.16 -26.92
N LEU A 553 -27.64 24.91 -27.12
CA LEU A 553 -27.11 24.00 -28.14
C LEU A 553 -28.19 23.76 -29.21
N PRO A 554 -28.00 24.30 -30.44
CA PRO A 554 -29.01 24.26 -31.48
C PRO A 554 -29.52 22.86 -31.76
N LEU A 555 -28.67 21.93 -32.22
CA LEU A 555 -29.08 20.58 -32.59
C LEU A 555 -29.75 19.85 -31.42
N LEU A 556 -29.12 19.86 -30.24
CA LEU A 556 -29.64 19.14 -29.08
C LEU A 556 -31.04 19.64 -28.67
N SER A 557 -31.27 20.94 -28.75
CA SER A 557 -32.57 21.54 -28.40
C SER A 557 -33.70 21.10 -29.34
N TYR A 558 -33.42 20.92 -30.63
CA TYR A 558 -34.40 20.38 -31.60
C TYR A 558 -34.60 18.87 -31.41
N VAL A 559 -33.54 18.10 -31.12
CA VAL A 559 -33.65 16.67 -30.76
C VAL A 559 -34.56 16.48 -29.54
N LEU A 560 -34.35 17.28 -28.49
CA LEU A 560 -35.19 17.28 -27.30
C LEU A 560 -36.64 17.63 -27.64
N THR A 561 -36.86 18.59 -28.54
CA THR A 561 -38.22 18.98 -28.95
C THR A 561 -38.94 17.83 -29.67
N SER A 562 -38.31 17.20 -30.68
CA SER A 562 -38.88 16.05 -31.38
C SER A 562 -39.14 14.87 -30.44
N LEU A 563 -38.19 14.59 -29.53
CA LEU A 563 -38.35 13.54 -28.52
C LEU A 563 -39.57 13.82 -27.64
N GLU A 564 -39.67 15.01 -27.05
CA GLU A 564 -40.78 15.34 -26.16
C GLU A 564 -42.12 15.37 -26.89
N ALA A 565 -42.18 15.82 -28.14
CA ALA A 565 -43.42 15.79 -28.93
C ALA A 565 -43.96 14.36 -29.10
N MET A 566 -43.07 13.38 -29.34
CA MET A 566 -43.43 11.97 -29.39
C MET A 566 -43.83 11.42 -28.02
N LEU A 567 -43.08 11.74 -26.96
CA LEU A 567 -43.37 11.27 -25.62
C LEU A 567 -44.70 11.81 -25.05
N TYR A 568 -45.06 13.06 -25.39
CA TYR A 568 -46.35 13.67 -25.06
C TYR A 568 -47.49 13.22 -25.99
N LYS A 569 -47.19 12.37 -27.00
CA LYS A 569 -48.17 11.86 -27.97
C LYS A 569 -48.96 12.98 -28.66
N LEU A 570 -48.27 14.03 -29.08
CA LEU A 570 -48.87 15.11 -29.85
C LEU A 570 -49.44 14.58 -31.19
N PRO A 571 -50.37 15.30 -31.83
CA PRO A 571 -50.89 14.93 -33.14
C PRO A 571 -49.76 14.73 -34.16
N TYR A 572 -49.90 13.72 -35.02
CA TYR A 572 -48.87 13.36 -36.00
C TYR A 572 -48.47 14.52 -36.93
N SER A 573 -49.41 15.39 -37.27
CA SER A 573 -49.15 16.61 -38.04
C SER A 573 -48.15 17.54 -37.33
N ARG A 574 -48.23 17.66 -36.01
CA ARG A 574 -47.32 18.47 -35.20
C ARG A 574 -45.95 17.82 -35.05
N ILE A 575 -45.90 16.52 -34.80
CA ILE A 575 -44.64 15.77 -34.74
C ILE A 575 -43.85 15.95 -36.06
N LYS A 576 -44.53 15.84 -37.20
CA LYS A 576 -43.92 16.07 -38.53
C LYS A 576 -43.33 17.47 -38.71
N VAL A 577 -43.93 18.50 -38.11
CA VAL A 577 -43.39 19.87 -38.18
C VAL A 577 -42.06 19.94 -37.41
N PHE A 578 -42.02 19.43 -36.18
CA PHE A 578 -40.78 19.42 -35.39
C PHE A 578 -39.68 18.56 -36.00
N ASP A 579 -40.02 17.42 -36.60
CA ASP A 579 -39.05 16.58 -37.31
C ASP A 579 -38.50 17.25 -38.57
N ARG A 580 -39.33 18.03 -39.27
CA ARG A 580 -38.87 18.84 -40.41
C ARG A 580 -37.91 19.93 -39.96
N GLU A 581 -38.25 20.65 -38.89
CA GLU A 581 -37.37 21.67 -38.29
C GLU A 581 -36.03 21.05 -37.86
N LEU A 582 -36.05 19.87 -37.21
CA LEU A 582 -34.85 19.16 -36.82
C LEU A 582 -33.94 18.82 -38.02
N ARG A 583 -34.52 18.33 -39.13
CA ARG A 583 -33.77 18.02 -40.36
C ARG A 583 -33.16 19.27 -40.97
N GLN A 584 -33.94 20.34 -41.07
CA GLN A 584 -33.47 21.61 -41.61
C GLN A 584 -32.27 22.14 -40.82
N VAL A 585 -32.38 22.16 -39.48
CA VAL A 585 -31.28 22.58 -38.60
C VAL A 585 -30.05 21.68 -38.75
N ALA A 586 -30.25 20.36 -38.87
CA ALA A 586 -29.15 19.42 -39.07
C ALA A 586 -28.47 19.55 -40.45
N GLU A 587 -29.15 20.13 -41.44
CA GLU A 587 -28.60 20.43 -42.76
C GLU A 587 -27.82 21.76 -42.75
N GLU A 588 -28.43 22.81 -42.18
CA GLU A 588 -27.93 24.19 -42.21
C GLU A 588 -26.74 24.45 -41.27
N ILE A 589 -26.70 23.82 -40.09
CA ILE A 589 -25.67 24.12 -39.08
C ILE A 589 -24.39 23.30 -39.34
N PRO A 590 -23.20 23.92 -39.29
CA PRO A 590 -21.93 23.18 -39.32
C PRO A 590 -21.82 22.29 -38.08
N VAL A 591 -21.31 21.06 -38.26
CA VAL A 591 -21.22 20.09 -37.16
C VAL A 591 -20.22 20.58 -36.11
N ASP A 592 -20.71 21.10 -34.98
CA ASP A 592 -19.88 21.31 -33.80
C ASP A 592 -19.52 19.97 -33.17
N ARG A 593 -18.22 19.68 -33.13
CA ARG A 593 -17.66 18.47 -32.52
C ARG A 593 -18.09 18.32 -31.06
N THR A 594 -18.15 19.42 -30.32
CA THR A 594 -18.46 19.42 -28.88
C THR A 594 -19.93 19.09 -28.65
N GLU A 595 -20.83 19.76 -29.35
CA GLU A 595 -22.26 19.46 -29.30
C GLU A 595 -22.55 18.02 -29.75
N PHE A 596 -21.89 17.53 -30.80
CA PHE A 596 -22.06 16.17 -31.28
C PHE A 596 -21.63 15.13 -30.24
N LEU A 597 -20.46 15.28 -29.61
CA LEU A 597 -20.02 14.36 -28.54
C LEU A 597 -20.96 14.38 -27.33
N ARG A 598 -21.58 15.52 -27.03
CA ARG A 598 -22.59 15.62 -25.97
C ARG A 598 -23.85 14.83 -26.33
N LEU A 599 -24.30 14.87 -27.59
CA LEU A 599 -25.40 14.03 -28.09
C LEU A 599 -25.04 12.55 -28.00
N ILE A 600 -23.83 12.16 -28.41
CA ILE A 600 -23.34 10.77 -28.35
C ILE A 600 -23.28 10.26 -26.92
N THR A 601 -22.73 11.06 -26.01
CA THR A 601 -22.68 10.74 -24.57
C THR A 601 -24.09 10.57 -23.99
N TRP A 602 -25.02 11.42 -24.41
CA TRP A 602 -26.41 11.30 -23.99
C TRP A 602 -27.09 10.04 -24.53
N LEU A 603 -26.84 9.66 -25.79
CA LEU A 603 -27.37 8.43 -26.39
C LEU A 603 -26.92 7.18 -25.61
N LEU A 604 -25.63 7.09 -25.29
CA LEU A 604 -25.07 5.97 -24.53
C LEU A 604 -25.61 5.87 -23.09
N THR A 605 -26.06 6.99 -22.53
CA THR A 605 -26.55 7.07 -21.13
C THR A 605 -28.07 7.15 -21.03
N PHE A 606 -28.80 7.05 -22.15
CA PHE A 606 -30.24 7.24 -22.17
C PHE A 606 -31.00 6.04 -21.57
N PRO A 607 -32.00 6.26 -20.71
CA PRO A 607 -32.74 5.18 -20.06
C PRO A 607 -33.59 4.34 -21.05
N GLY A 608 -33.51 3.02 -20.92
CA GLY A 608 -34.09 2.05 -21.87
C GLY A 608 -35.60 2.15 -22.13
N ARG A 609 -36.40 2.64 -21.16
CA ARG A 609 -37.88 2.69 -21.31
C ARG A 609 -38.37 3.58 -22.45
N GLN A 610 -37.60 4.60 -22.83
CA GLN A 610 -37.94 5.55 -23.90
C GLN A 610 -36.99 5.47 -25.09
N TRP A 611 -36.08 4.50 -25.06
CA TRP A 611 -35.02 4.37 -26.06
C TRP A 611 -35.57 4.30 -27.48
N GLN A 612 -36.67 3.58 -27.69
CA GLN A 612 -37.29 3.47 -29.02
C GLN A 612 -37.72 4.82 -29.59
N MET A 613 -38.25 5.73 -28.77
CA MET A 613 -38.66 7.06 -29.25
C MET A 613 -37.44 7.91 -29.63
N LEU A 614 -36.37 7.86 -28.82
CA LEU A 614 -35.12 8.54 -29.14
C LEU A 614 -34.47 7.96 -30.40
N LYS A 615 -34.49 6.64 -30.56
CA LYS A 615 -34.04 5.94 -31.77
C LYS A 615 -34.76 6.46 -33.01
N GLU A 616 -36.09 6.64 -32.95
CA GLU A 616 -36.84 7.24 -34.05
C GLU A 616 -36.44 8.70 -34.35
N VAL A 617 -36.19 9.53 -33.32
CA VAL A 617 -35.66 10.91 -33.54
C VAL A 617 -34.31 10.84 -34.28
N CYS A 618 -33.42 9.96 -33.84
CA CYS A 618 -32.08 9.85 -34.40
C CYS A 618 -32.07 9.38 -35.86
N LYS A 619 -33.08 8.63 -36.33
CA LYS A 619 -33.23 8.29 -37.75
C LYS A 619 -33.37 9.54 -38.63
N SER A 620 -34.05 10.58 -38.14
CA SER A 620 -34.14 11.87 -38.85
C SER A 620 -32.79 12.60 -38.96
N LEU A 621 -31.76 12.15 -38.24
CA LEU A 621 -30.41 12.73 -38.25
C LEU A 621 -29.38 11.87 -39.00
N THR A 622 -29.80 10.83 -39.73
CA THR A 622 -28.89 9.89 -40.42
C THR A 622 -27.85 10.61 -41.30
N ASN A 623 -28.25 11.65 -42.03
CA ASN A 623 -27.35 12.43 -42.89
C ASN A 623 -26.30 13.21 -42.08
N LEU A 624 -26.68 13.78 -40.94
CA LEU A 624 -25.77 14.47 -40.03
C LEU A 624 -24.71 13.50 -39.49
N PHE A 625 -25.14 12.35 -38.96
CA PHE A 625 -24.23 11.30 -38.48
C PHE A 625 -23.25 10.86 -39.59
N ALA A 626 -23.73 10.68 -40.82
CA ALA A 626 -22.89 10.32 -41.96
C ALA A 626 -21.91 11.43 -42.40
N ARG A 627 -22.21 12.71 -42.17
CA ARG A 627 -21.29 13.84 -42.43
C ARG A 627 -20.18 13.91 -41.38
N THR A 628 -20.48 13.55 -40.13
CA THR A 628 -19.49 13.61 -39.04
C THR A 628 -18.29 12.67 -39.24
N ALA A 629 -18.42 11.65 -40.10
CA ALA A 629 -17.34 10.74 -40.47
C ALA A 629 -16.12 11.42 -41.10
N THR A 630 -16.27 12.63 -41.65
CA THR A 630 -15.16 13.39 -42.25
C THR A 630 -14.39 14.24 -41.24
N LEU A 631 -14.87 14.34 -39.99
CA LEU A 631 -14.18 15.10 -38.94
C LEU A 631 -13.05 14.28 -38.30
N GLU A 632 -12.10 14.97 -37.68
CA GLU A 632 -11.03 14.32 -36.94
C GLU A 632 -11.47 13.91 -35.54
N TRP A 633 -11.49 12.60 -35.31
CA TRP A 633 -11.79 12.00 -34.01
C TRP A 633 -10.56 11.32 -33.42
N SER A 634 -10.44 11.33 -32.09
CA SER A 634 -9.54 10.43 -31.37
C SER A 634 -10.07 9.00 -31.39
N ARG A 635 -9.23 8.03 -31.00
CA ARG A 635 -9.62 6.62 -30.91
C ARG A 635 -10.82 6.41 -30.00
N ASP A 636 -10.76 6.95 -28.78
CA ASP A 636 -11.77 6.68 -27.74
C ASP A 636 -13.11 7.39 -28.04
N GLU A 637 -13.06 8.59 -28.64
CA GLU A 637 -14.25 9.26 -29.17
C GLU A 637 -14.86 8.47 -30.33
N GLY A 638 -14.02 7.98 -31.25
CA GLY A 638 -14.46 7.16 -32.38
C GLY A 638 -15.21 5.91 -31.93
N LEU A 639 -14.69 5.21 -30.92
CA LEU A 639 -15.34 4.03 -30.33
C LEU A 639 -16.67 4.39 -29.65
N SER A 640 -16.72 5.50 -28.92
CA SER A 640 -17.95 5.99 -28.29
C SER A 640 -19.04 6.29 -29.32
N ILE A 641 -18.66 6.90 -30.45
CA ILE A 641 -19.57 7.18 -31.57
C ILE A 641 -20.04 5.86 -32.20
N CYS A 642 -19.14 4.91 -32.44
CA CYS A 642 -19.52 3.61 -33.00
C CYS A 642 -20.54 2.87 -32.12
N ARG A 643 -20.29 2.83 -30.81
CA ARG A 643 -21.23 2.23 -29.84
C ARG A 643 -22.60 2.91 -29.88
N ALA A 644 -22.64 4.25 -29.89
CA ALA A 644 -23.89 4.99 -29.91
C ALA A 644 -24.69 4.78 -31.21
N LEU A 645 -24.01 4.82 -32.36
CA LEU A 645 -24.64 4.57 -33.66
C LEU A 645 -25.13 3.13 -33.80
N GLY A 646 -24.35 2.16 -33.29
CA GLY A 646 -24.76 0.75 -33.23
C GLY A 646 -25.99 0.55 -32.35
N GLN A 647 -26.00 1.10 -31.13
CA GLN A 647 -27.15 1.04 -30.23
C GLN A 647 -28.41 1.69 -30.85
N ALA A 648 -28.22 2.76 -31.62
CA ALA A 648 -29.31 3.47 -32.32
C ALA A 648 -29.70 2.83 -33.66
N ASP A 649 -29.06 1.72 -34.09
CA ASP A 649 -29.31 1.03 -35.36
C ASP A 649 -29.16 1.94 -36.60
N LEU A 650 -28.23 2.90 -36.50
CA LEU A 650 -27.90 3.81 -37.59
C LEU A 650 -26.79 3.21 -38.46
N LEU A 651 -27.03 1.99 -38.94
CA LEU A 651 -25.99 1.15 -39.55
C LEU A 651 -25.32 1.79 -40.78
N ALA A 652 -26.05 2.51 -41.61
CA ALA A 652 -25.47 3.20 -42.77
C ALA A 652 -24.48 4.30 -42.36
N ALA A 653 -24.81 5.05 -41.31
CA ALA A 653 -23.91 6.06 -40.75
C ALA A 653 -22.72 5.40 -40.05
N LEU A 654 -22.96 4.32 -39.28
CA LEU A 654 -21.92 3.54 -38.63
C LEU A 654 -20.91 2.99 -39.66
N ALA A 655 -21.38 2.35 -40.74
CA ALA A 655 -20.52 1.77 -41.77
C ALA A 655 -19.61 2.81 -42.42
N LYS A 656 -20.13 4.01 -42.70
CA LYS A 656 -19.35 5.13 -43.24
C LYS A 656 -18.34 5.66 -42.23
N PHE A 657 -18.73 5.76 -40.96
CA PHE A 657 -17.90 6.25 -39.87
C PHE A 657 -16.73 5.30 -39.57
N THR A 658 -17.00 4.00 -39.48
CA THR A 658 -15.97 2.97 -39.22
C THR A 658 -14.98 2.86 -40.37
N LEU A 659 -15.42 3.02 -41.62
CA LEU A 659 -14.53 3.07 -42.80
C LEU A 659 -13.52 4.21 -42.72
N ALA A 660 -13.95 5.40 -42.27
CA ALA A 660 -13.07 6.54 -42.07
C ALA A 660 -12.07 6.29 -40.92
N LEU A 661 -12.55 5.71 -39.81
CA LEU A 661 -11.70 5.40 -38.66
C LEU A 661 -10.69 4.27 -38.92
N GLN A 662 -11.04 3.24 -39.69
CA GLN A 662 -10.10 2.18 -40.09
C GLN A 662 -8.92 2.71 -40.91
N LYS A 663 -9.16 3.68 -41.81
CA LYS A 663 -8.08 4.32 -42.56
C LYS A 663 -7.11 5.07 -41.64
N LYS A 664 -7.63 5.67 -40.56
CA LYS A 664 -6.83 6.43 -39.59
C LYS A 664 -6.15 5.55 -38.53
N TYR A 665 -6.79 4.44 -38.16
CA TYR A 665 -6.37 3.52 -37.10
C TYR A 665 -6.42 2.06 -37.57
N PRO A 666 -5.55 1.68 -38.53
CA PRO A 666 -5.60 0.34 -39.16
C PRO A 666 -5.34 -0.81 -38.18
N ASP A 667 -4.56 -0.57 -37.12
CA ASP A 667 -4.19 -1.59 -36.14
C ASP A 667 -5.25 -1.85 -35.05
N ASN A 668 -6.36 -1.11 -35.04
CA ASN A 668 -7.40 -1.30 -34.03
C ASN A 668 -8.50 -2.27 -34.52
N PRO A 669 -8.57 -3.50 -33.99
CA PRO A 669 -9.55 -4.49 -34.42
C PRO A 669 -10.99 -4.07 -34.11
N GLU A 670 -11.25 -3.26 -33.08
CA GLU A 670 -12.62 -2.86 -32.71
C GLU A 670 -13.32 -2.10 -33.83
N PHE A 671 -12.62 -1.24 -34.58
CA PHE A 671 -13.23 -0.53 -35.72
C PHE A 671 -13.54 -1.48 -36.88
N ARG A 672 -12.80 -2.58 -37.00
CA ARG A 672 -13.10 -3.63 -37.98
C ARG A 672 -14.39 -4.36 -37.62
N VAL A 673 -14.52 -4.74 -36.36
CA VAL A 673 -15.71 -5.39 -35.81
C VAL A 673 -16.96 -4.53 -36.01
N TRP A 674 -16.91 -3.25 -35.61
CA TRP A 674 -18.04 -2.33 -35.81
C TRP A 674 -18.44 -2.15 -37.27
N HIS A 675 -17.49 -2.22 -38.21
CA HIS A 675 -17.80 -2.14 -39.64
C HIS A 675 -18.49 -3.41 -40.17
N LEU A 676 -18.07 -4.59 -39.70
CA LEU A 676 -18.71 -5.86 -40.05
C LEU A 676 -20.16 -5.87 -39.55
N ILE A 677 -20.37 -5.53 -38.27
CA ILE A 677 -21.70 -5.35 -37.68
C ILE A 677 -22.53 -4.40 -38.55
N ALA A 678 -22.02 -3.20 -38.83
CA ALA A 678 -22.76 -2.21 -39.63
C ALA A 678 -23.15 -2.68 -41.05
N THR A 679 -22.32 -3.53 -41.66
CA THR A 679 -22.48 -3.96 -43.06
C THR A 679 -23.39 -5.17 -43.19
N PHE A 680 -23.42 -6.05 -42.18
CA PHE A 680 -24.06 -7.36 -42.26
C PHE A 680 -25.28 -7.53 -41.34
N SER A 681 -25.48 -6.73 -40.28
CA SER A 681 -26.64 -6.90 -39.36
C SER A 681 -28.03 -6.71 -40.00
N LYS A 682 -28.15 -6.16 -41.22
CA LYS A 682 -29.42 -6.03 -41.96
C LYS A 682 -29.65 -7.10 -43.03
N LYS A 683 -28.68 -7.99 -43.25
CA LYS A 683 -28.74 -9.03 -44.29
C LYS A 683 -29.19 -10.38 -43.70
N LYS A 684 -30.29 -10.37 -42.93
CA LYS A 684 -30.83 -11.56 -42.23
C LYS A 684 -31.15 -12.78 -43.11
N ASN A 685 -31.09 -12.67 -44.43
CA ASN A 685 -31.41 -13.76 -45.37
C ASN A 685 -30.29 -13.97 -46.43
N LYS A 686 -29.04 -13.58 -46.14
CA LYS A 686 -27.92 -13.81 -47.06
C LYS A 686 -26.72 -14.36 -46.31
N GLN A 687 -26.34 -15.58 -46.65
CA GLN A 687 -25.12 -16.23 -46.17
C GLN A 687 -23.94 -15.27 -46.16
N LEU A 688 -23.24 -15.20 -45.03
CA LEU A 688 -22.00 -14.44 -44.96
C LEU A 688 -20.98 -15.06 -45.92
N PRO A 689 -20.25 -14.26 -46.71
CA PRO A 689 -19.17 -14.82 -47.51
C PRO A 689 -18.15 -15.53 -46.61
N TRP A 690 -17.71 -16.73 -46.98
CA TRP A 690 -16.69 -17.52 -46.24
C TRP A 690 -15.48 -16.69 -45.75
N LYS A 691 -15.01 -15.75 -46.58
CA LYS A 691 -13.89 -14.85 -46.23
C LYS A 691 -14.21 -13.94 -45.03
N VAL A 692 -15.47 -13.55 -44.87
CA VAL A 692 -15.97 -12.74 -43.76
C VAL A 692 -16.16 -13.60 -42.52
N GLN A 693 -16.69 -14.82 -42.64
CA GLN A 693 -16.81 -15.77 -41.52
C GLN A 693 -15.45 -16.06 -40.88
N ARG A 694 -14.45 -16.42 -41.68
CA ARG A 694 -13.08 -16.64 -41.20
C ARG A 694 -12.46 -15.38 -40.57
N GLU A 695 -12.75 -14.21 -41.12
CA GLU A 695 -12.29 -12.94 -40.56
C GLU A 695 -12.94 -12.65 -39.19
N ILE A 696 -14.20 -13.06 -39.00
CA ILE A 696 -14.89 -12.94 -37.72
C ILE A 696 -14.25 -13.85 -36.67
N GLU A 697 -14.00 -15.13 -37.00
CA GLU A 697 -13.32 -16.09 -36.12
C GLU A 697 -11.95 -15.56 -35.65
N ASP A 698 -11.13 -15.05 -36.58
CA ASP A 698 -9.82 -14.45 -36.28
C ASP A 698 -9.93 -13.20 -35.38
N LEU A 699 -11.05 -12.48 -35.41
CA LEU A 699 -11.30 -11.30 -34.59
C LEU A 699 -11.81 -11.67 -33.20
N LEU A 700 -12.66 -12.69 -33.07
CA LEU A 700 -13.15 -13.22 -31.79
C LEU A 700 -11.97 -13.66 -30.90
N GLU A 701 -11.06 -14.46 -31.44
CA GLU A 701 -9.87 -14.92 -30.71
C GLU A 701 -9.02 -13.73 -30.20
N LYS A 702 -8.93 -12.65 -30.99
CA LYS A 702 -8.21 -11.43 -30.62
C LYS A 702 -8.93 -10.60 -29.56
N LEU A 703 -10.26 -10.57 -29.57
CA LEU A 703 -11.08 -9.84 -28.61
C LEU A 703 -11.11 -10.55 -27.25
N GLU A 704 -11.24 -11.87 -27.23
CA GLU A 704 -11.17 -12.69 -26.02
C GLU A 704 -9.83 -12.52 -25.30
N LYS A 705 -8.71 -12.60 -26.05
CA LYS A 705 -7.36 -12.36 -25.50
C LYS A 705 -7.20 -10.95 -24.92
N LYS A 706 -7.99 -9.97 -25.37
CA LYS A 706 -8.00 -8.59 -24.87
C LYS A 706 -9.06 -8.34 -23.80
N GLY A 707 -9.88 -9.34 -23.45
CA GLY A 707 -10.96 -9.22 -22.47
C GLY A 707 -12.13 -8.34 -22.95
N CYS A 708 -12.34 -8.20 -24.25
CA CYS A 708 -13.41 -7.39 -24.85
C CYS A 708 -14.68 -8.22 -25.10
N PHE A 709 -15.18 -8.89 -24.07
CA PHE A 709 -16.27 -9.88 -24.18
C PHE A 709 -17.57 -9.30 -24.78
N ASP A 710 -18.02 -8.11 -24.37
CA ASP A 710 -19.24 -7.47 -24.91
C ASP A 710 -19.22 -7.29 -26.45
N LEU A 711 -18.03 -7.11 -27.02
CA LEU A 711 -17.87 -6.93 -28.46
C LEU A 711 -17.71 -8.28 -29.17
N ALA A 712 -17.17 -9.28 -28.48
CA ALA A 712 -17.12 -10.66 -28.95
C ALA A 712 -18.54 -11.23 -29.04
N ASP A 713 -19.35 -11.09 -27.99
CA ASP A 713 -20.74 -11.54 -27.96
C ASP A 713 -21.57 -10.97 -29.13
N ARG A 714 -21.43 -9.67 -29.41
CA ARG A 714 -22.11 -9.01 -30.55
C ARG A 714 -21.64 -9.48 -31.92
N LEU A 715 -20.43 -9.98 -32.00
CA LEU A 715 -19.84 -10.49 -33.21
C LEU A 715 -20.20 -11.97 -33.40
N ASP A 716 -20.31 -12.74 -32.31
CA ASP A 716 -20.88 -14.09 -32.27
C ASP A 716 -22.35 -14.09 -32.67
N GLU A 717 -23.15 -13.13 -32.18
CA GLU A 717 -24.56 -12.94 -32.62
C GLU A 717 -24.67 -12.80 -34.16
N LEU A 718 -23.65 -12.24 -34.83
CA LEU A 718 -23.61 -12.11 -36.28
C LEU A 718 -23.34 -13.46 -36.99
N LEU A 719 -22.65 -14.39 -36.34
CA LEU A 719 -22.40 -15.76 -36.83
C LEU A 719 -23.60 -16.69 -36.54
N GLU A 720 -24.22 -16.56 -35.37
CA GLU A 720 -25.38 -17.36 -34.98
C GLU A 720 -26.60 -17.07 -35.88
N ASP A 721 -26.80 -15.81 -36.28
CA ASP A 721 -27.84 -15.40 -37.25
C ASP A 721 -27.65 -16.01 -38.68
N ASP A 722 -26.50 -16.66 -38.98
CA ASP A 722 -26.18 -17.29 -40.28
C ASP A 722 -26.43 -18.82 -40.28
N MET A 723 -26.85 -19.41 -39.15
CA MET A 723 -26.90 -20.86 -38.91
C MET A 723 -28.30 -21.52 -38.97
N ASP A 724 -29.37 -20.80 -39.30
CA ASP A 724 -30.70 -21.36 -39.62
C ASP A 724 -30.91 -21.25 -41.16
N ASP A 725 -30.99 -22.31 -41.99
CA ASP A 725 -32.17 -23.20 -42.12
C ASP A 725 -31.88 -24.48 -42.97
N ASP A 726 -30.63 -24.89 -43.21
CA ASP A 726 -30.34 -25.93 -44.25
C ASP A 726 -29.29 -27.02 -43.88
N PHE A 727 -28.92 -27.17 -42.61
CA PHE A 727 -28.16 -28.34 -42.17
C PHE A 727 -29.12 -29.38 -41.55
N PRO A 728 -29.24 -30.59 -42.12
CA PRO A 728 -29.88 -31.70 -41.42
C PRO A 728 -29.21 -31.84 -40.05
N SER A 729 -30.02 -31.89 -39.00
CA SER A 729 -29.57 -32.08 -37.63
C SER A 729 -28.47 -33.14 -37.61
N TYR A 730 -27.33 -32.82 -36.98
CA TYR A 730 -26.22 -33.75 -36.80
C TYR A 730 -26.65 -35.04 -36.08
N LEU A 731 -27.85 -35.07 -35.47
CA LEU A 731 -28.49 -36.27 -34.92
C LEU A 731 -29.04 -37.22 -36.01
N ASP A 732 -29.52 -36.71 -37.15
CA ASP A 732 -30.06 -37.55 -38.25
C ASP A 732 -28.92 -38.27 -39.00
N ALA A 733 -27.74 -37.64 -39.13
CA ALA A 733 -26.56 -38.26 -39.72
C ALA A 733 -25.91 -39.33 -38.81
N ILE A 734 -26.12 -39.24 -37.48
CA ILE A 734 -25.63 -40.24 -36.53
C ILE A 734 -26.54 -41.47 -36.53
N GLU A 735 -27.85 -41.32 -36.73
CA GLU A 735 -28.78 -42.46 -36.84
C GLU A 735 -28.51 -43.32 -38.08
N ASP A 736 -28.10 -42.74 -39.22
CA ASP A 736 -27.76 -43.52 -40.43
C ASP A 736 -26.40 -44.23 -40.34
N ILE A 737 -25.43 -43.68 -39.60
CA ILE A 737 -24.12 -44.31 -39.38
C ILE A 737 -24.22 -45.46 -38.35
N PHE A 738 -25.10 -45.35 -37.35
CA PHE A 738 -25.35 -46.44 -36.40
C PHE A 738 -26.20 -47.58 -36.99
N ASN A 739 -27.03 -47.30 -38.00
CA ASN A 739 -27.89 -48.32 -38.62
C ASN A 739 -27.24 -49.10 -39.77
N ASN A 740 -26.16 -48.61 -40.41
CA ASN A 740 -25.62 -49.22 -41.65
C ASN A 740 -24.07 -49.43 -41.71
N GLY A 741 -23.34 -49.31 -40.60
CA GLY A 741 -21.87 -49.53 -40.55
C GLY A 741 -21.42 -50.89 -39.96
N PRO A 742 -20.27 -51.47 -40.36
CA PRO A 742 -19.92 -52.88 -40.17
C PRO A 742 -19.38 -53.27 -38.77
N PHE A 743 -19.53 -52.41 -37.77
CA PHE A 743 -19.02 -52.66 -36.42
C PHE A 743 -20.14 -52.97 -35.44
N GLY A 744 -20.68 -54.19 -35.55
CA GLY A 744 -21.58 -54.73 -34.55
C GLY A 744 -20.86 -54.99 -33.22
N MET A 745 -21.28 -54.30 -32.16
CA MET A 745 -20.98 -54.70 -30.77
C MET A 745 -22.14 -55.58 -30.23
N PRO A 746 -21.83 -56.61 -29.41
CA PRO A 746 -22.76 -57.68 -29.08
C PRO A 746 -23.91 -57.24 -28.17
N LYS A 747 -25.10 -57.78 -28.48
CA LYS A 747 -26.38 -57.60 -27.78
C LYS A 747 -26.26 -57.91 -26.27
N ILE A 748 -26.47 -56.92 -25.42
CA ILE A 748 -26.95 -57.14 -24.05
C ILE A 748 -28.47 -57.15 -24.11
N LEU A 749 -29.06 -58.34 -23.96
CA LEU A 749 -30.49 -58.56 -23.86
C LEU A 749 -31.05 -57.88 -22.60
N ARG A 750 -31.93 -56.89 -22.78
CA ARG A 750 -32.99 -56.61 -21.80
C ARG A 750 -34.31 -56.40 -22.53
N ASP A 751 -35.27 -57.18 -22.03
CA ASP A 751 -36.59 -57.45 -22.51
C ASP A 751 -37.51 -56.21 -22.33
N GLU A 752 -38.04 -55.72 -23.44
CA GLU A 752 -39.11 -54.72 -23.44
C GLU A 752 -40.45 -55.43 -23.26
N SER A 753 -41.12 -55.23 -22.13
CA SER A 753 -42.57 -55.44 -22.05
C SER A 753 -43.28 -54.11 -21.80
N LYS A 754 -44.04 -53.72 -22.83
CA LYS A 754 -44.89 -52.54 -22.92
C LYS A 754 -45.96 -52.50 -21.83
N PRO A 755 -46.46 -51.30 -21.48
CA PRO A 755 -47.48 -51.12 -20.45
C PRO A 755 -48.87 -51.47 -20.97
N GLN A 756 -49.68 -52.12 -20.12
CA GLN A 756 -51.14 -52.13 -20.24
C GLN A 756 -51.82 -51.58 -18.97
N PRO A 757 -53.04 -51.02 -19.09
CA PRO A 757 -53.54 -50.01 -18.17
C PRO A 757 -54.62 -50.51 -17.19
N LYS A 758 -54.98 -49.61 -16.27
CA LYS A 758 -56.16 -49.55 -15.38
C LYS A 758 -55.98 -50.10 -13.96
N LYS A 759 -56.24 -49.25 -12.96
CA LYS A 759 -57.51 -49.19 -12.20
C LYS A 759 -57.34 -48.31 -10.94
N LYS A 760 -58.18 -47.27 -10.78
CA LYS A 760 -58.61 -46.76 -9.45
C LYS A 760 -59.32 -47.92 -8.71
N PRO A 761 -59.41 -48.03 -7.35
CA PRO A 761 -59.78 -46.91 -6.47
C PRO A 761 -59.37 -46.99 -4.96
N LYS A 762 -59.93 -46.04 -4.19
CA LYS A 762 -60.50 -46.15 -2.81
C LYS A 762 -59.63 -45.92 -1.55
N THR A 763 -59.96 -44.79 -0.90
CA THR A 763 -60.33 -44.62 0.52
C THR A 763 -59.40 -45.12 1.64
N GLY A 764 -58.97 -44.18 2.48
CA GLY A 764 -59.44 -44.15 3.87
C GLY A 764 -58.42 -44.40 4.99
N ARG A 765 -58.34 -43.37 5.86
CA ARG A 765 -58.14 -43.39 7.33
C ARG A 765 -56.75 -43.69 7.93
N GLN A 766 -56.25 -42.65 8.63
CA GLN A 766 -55.86 -42.58 10.04
C GLN A 766 -55.22 -43.81 10.70
N LEU A 767 -54.07 -43.59 11.34
CA LEU A 767 -53.88 -43.85 12.77
C LEU A 767 -52.59 -43.18 13.29
N ASN A 768 -52.77 -42.40 14.36
CA ASN A 768 -51.75 -41.98 15.34
C ASN A 768 -51.12 -43.21 16.01
N LEU A 769 -49.91 -43.08 16.57
CA LEU A 769 -49.24 -43.90 17.62
C LEU A 769 -47.73 -43.57 17.49
N PHE A 770 -46.99 -42.95 18.41
CA PHE A 770 -46.96 -43.04 19.87
C PHE A 770 -46.27 -41.78 20.47
N ASP A 771 -46.87 -41.24 21.54
CA ASP A 771 -46.13 -40.68 22.68
C ASP A 771 -45.36 -41.81 23.37
N ASP A 772 -44.20 -41.51 23.97
CA ASP A 772 -43.98 -41.82 25.39
C ASP A 772 -42.77 -41.04 25.93
N GLU A 773 -43.07 -40.26 26.97
CA GLU A 773 -42.21 -39.53 27.88
C GLU A 773 -41.52 -40.46 28.92
N ILE A 774 -40.80 -39.81 29.86
CA ILE A 774 -40.44 -40.21 31.23
C ILE A 774 -38.98 -40.75 31.34
N GLU A 775 -38.04 -40.19 32.11
CA GLU A 775 -38.05 -39.29 33.30
C GLU A 775 -37.21 -38.01 33.13
#